data_AF-A0A3N1HYN2-F1
#
_entry.id   AF-A0A3N1HYN2-F1
#
_cell.length_a   1.000
_cell.length_b   1.000
_cell.length_c   1.000
_cell.angle_alpha   90.00
_cell.angle_beta   90.00
_cell.angle_gamma   90.00
#
_symmetry.space_group_name_H-M   'P 1'
#
loop_
_entity.id
_entity.type
_entity.pdbx_description
1 polymer ?
#
loop_
_entity_poly.entity_id
_entity_poly.type
_entity_poly.pdbx_seq_one_letter_code
_entity_poly.pdbx_strand_id
1 'polypeptide(L)'
;MDWNGFATGVPEHHPVKEVPRALHSLVRRGPAATEEDCYPLYSCLFVPGGGLPSAAAATLPFLTALACDPTNGARVSLVELLGALHGAACEAGGQVAHGAWWEEWRRQGDRITALLADPAPAVRRAALLVADDDALLERWHAETDPAVRLPLLLALGSRAATTARAPETGAAGGRHRFTGAVEAVLSRVLRDDEPVLKVAAVIAQASLDRDAPLRHTDLLLDVLADPDVRPRFERIWWLPDVEVPFTRDDVAAWVSGLLDHVPPAALSFVTRLADAAERTADDGLRRVVLDEAWRHLVLRRSAAQTVLPLAARLLDCADDCVRLKAAHLLAVLAPDSGPYADRLAALLDDPGTDEISWIEGTVGDFARWALVRLGDPRGLPGLVESLWAPYREQYGRSWVGGDPRRPEMHEVLAPLGRHADVLLPALLEEVRQDHERHGDHGEIMGTLLHVAEKWGPNALPVLPVVVPLLKDTRYSWRVVDVLVAMGPDAASTAGAVRDAVVLDHPGNHHKMAWAAWRMAGGDDGTALRLLGEAVHDEQASPYGPVLLLSDFGPAAAAHAGRVREIMENAKYGRVTAAITLWAITGDPSATLAVLEQVVVRFTGDDDHYGDLSEALHGFLRIGTVTPAARRALRLVAARDLRLSNDRDYRAILDDQELRSTIDAVLALP
;
A
#
# COMPACT_ATOMS: atom_id res chain seq x y z
N MET A 1 -40.97 11.76 21.36
CA MET A 1 -39.78 12.63 21.43
C MET A 1 -39.83 13.57 20.24
N ASP A 2 -39.65 14.88 20.46
CA ASP A 2 -39.47 15.84 19.37
C ASP A 2 -37.99 15.84 18.95
N TRP A 3 -37.73 15.62 17.67
CA TRP A 3 -36.37 15.44 17.12
C TRP A 3 -35.76 16.74 16.56
N ASN A 4 -36.54 17.83 16.47
CA ASN A 4 -36.10 19.07 15.82
C ASN A 4 -34.97 19.81 16.56
N GLY A 5 -34.71 19.46 17.82
CA GLY A 5 -33.62 20.02 18.62
C GLY A 5 -32.28 19.27 18.54
N PHE A 6 -32.20 18.18 17.75
CA PHE A 6 -30.98 17.38 17.61
C PHE A 6 -30.33 17.55 16.23
N ALA A 7 -29.04 17.29 16.15
CA ALA A 7 -28.25 17.28 14.92
C ALA A 7 -27.67 15.88 14.70
N THR A 8 -27.49 15.51 13.43
CA THR A 8 -26.76 14.32 12.95
C THR A 8 -25.30 14.68 12.66
N GLY A 9 -24.49 13.68 12.32
CA GLY A 9 -23.08 13.89 12.04
C GLY A 9 -22.78 14.71 10.78
N VAL A 10 -23.64 14.61 9.76
CA VAL A 10 -23.58 15.43 8.54
C VAL A 10 -24.97 15.95 8.18
N PRO A 11 -25.45 17.03 8.83
CA PRO A 11 -26.84 17.50 8.67
C PRO A 11 -27.24 17.85 7.23
N GLU A 12 -26.26 18.23 6.39
CA GLU A 12 -26.46 18.59 4.98
C GLU A 12 -26.77 17.37 4.09
N HIS A 13 -26.22 16.20 4.43
CA HIS A 13 -26.44 14.95 3.69
C HIS A 13 -27.46 14.02 4.37
N HIS A 14 -27.52 14.05 5.70
CA HIS A 14 -28.34 13.18 6.53
C HIS A 14 -29.16 14.01 7.52
N PRO A 15 -30.32 14.58 7.14
CA PRO A 15 -31.12 15.40 8.04
C PRO A 15 -31.65 14.60 9.24
N VAL A 16 -31.80 15.24 10.41
CA VAL A 16 -32.19 14.58 11.68
C VAL A 16 -33.47 13.74 11.61
N LYS A 17 -34.40 14.06 10.68
CA LYS A 17 -35.62 13.28 10.42
C LYS A 17 -35.36 11.85 9.91
N GLU A 18 -34.16 11.54 9.42
CA GLU A 18 -33.76 10.21 8.98
C GLU A 18 -33.58 9.24 10.15
N VAL A 19 -33.11 9.74 11.30
CA VAL A 19 -32.94 8.94 12.52
C VAL A 19 -34.25 8.31 12.99
N PRO A 20 -35.34 9.06 13.28
CA PRO A 20 -36.60 8.44 13.65
C PRO A 20 -37.17 7.60 12.50
N ARG A 21 -36.96 7.96 11.22
CA ARG A 21 -37.46 7.15 10.11
C ARG A 21 -36.80 5.76 10.09
N ALA A 22 -35.48 5.69 10.28
CA ALA A 22 -34.74 4.43 10.36
C ALA A 22 -35.20 3.59 11.55
N LEU A 23 -35.32 4.20 12.75
CA LEU A 23 -35.84 3.53 13.94
C LEU A 23 -37.27 2.97 13.73
N HIS A 24 -38.17 3.75 13.12
CA HIS A 24 -39.52 3.27 12.81
C HIS A 24 -39.51 2.15 11.77
N SER A 25 -38.60 2.19 10.78
CA SER A 25 -38.44 1.12 9.81
C SER A 25 -38.03 -0.18 10.49
N LEU A 26 -37.04 -0.13 11.39
CA LEU A 26 -36.57 -1.28 12.17
C LEU A 26 -37.69 -1.87 13.04
N VAL A 27 -38.43 -1.04 13.77
CA VAL A 27 -39.59 -1.48 14.56
C VAL A 27 -40.65 -2.16 13.67
N ARG A 28 -40.96 -1.56 12.52
CA ARG A 28 -41.98 -2.07 11.60
C ARG A 28 -41.58 -3.40 10.95
N ARG A 29 -40.29 -3.57 10.61
CA ARG A 29 -39.78 -4.81 10.02
C ARG A 29 -39.65 -5.92 11.06
N GLY A 30 -39.32 -5.59 12.31
CA GLY A 30 -39.26 -6.53 13.42
C GLY A 30 -38.39 -7.75 13.06
N PRO A 31 -38.93 -8.98 12.99
CA PRO A 31 -38.16 -10.18 12.62
C PRO A 31 -37.54 -10.13 11.22
N ALA A 32 -38.09 -9.35 10.30
CA ALA A 32 -37.59 -9.21 8.92
C ALA A 32 -36.60 -8.04 8.76
N ALA A 33 -36.17 -7.42 9.86
CA ALA A 33 -35.11 -6.42 9.85
C ALA A 33 -33.76 -7.11 9.57
N THR A 34 -32.92 -6.44 8.81
CA THR A 34 -31.60 -6.91 8.38
C THR A 34 -30.54 -5.86 8.72
N GLU A 35 -29.27 -6.20 8.57
CA GLU A 35 -28.15 -5.26 8.76
C GLU A 35 -28.30 -4.00 7.89
N GLU A 36 -28.73 -4.14 6.62
CA GLU A 36 -28.94 -3.01 5.70
C GLU A 36 -29.93 -1.98 6.25
N ASP A 37 -30.89 -2.41 7.09
CA ASP A 37 -31.85 -1.50 7.73
C ASP A 37 -31.19 -0.63 8.81
N CYS A 38 -30.01 -1.01 9.32
CA CYS A 38 -29.21 -0.25 10.26
C CYS A 38 -28.28 0.78 9.59
N TYR A 39 -27.93 0.63 8.31
CA TYR A 39 -26.99 1.53 7.61
C TYR A 39 -27.36 3.02 7.68
N PRO A 40 -28.63 3.44 7.55
CA PRO A 40 -28.97 4.85 7.71
C PRO A 40 -28.59 5.42 9.09
N LEU A 41 -28.58 4.59 10.14
CA LEU A 41 -28.16 5.01 11.48
C LEU A 41 -26.64 5.17 11.56
N TYR A 42 -25.86 4.29 10.93
CA TYR A 42 -24.41 4.47 10.79
C TYR A 42 -24.07 5.78 10.06
N SER A 43 -24.80 6.15 9.01
CA SER A 43 -24.56 7.42 8.33
C SER A 43 -24.99 8.66 9.14
N CYS A 44 -26.02 8.53 9.98
CA CYS A 44 -26.56 9.66 10.74
C CYS A 44 -25.82 9.96 12.06
N LEU A 45 -25.25 8.93 12.70
CA LEU A 45 -24.83 9.01 14.10
C LEU A 45 -23.31 9.19 14.30
N PHE A 46 -22.53 9.32 13.23
CA PHE A 46 -21.08 9.57 13.29
C PHE A 46 -20.69 10.89 12.62
N VAL A 47 -19.84 11.68 13.28
CA VAL A 47 -19.33 12.95 12.74
C VAL A 47 -18.06 12.69 11.90
N PRO A 48 -17.95 13.24 10.68
CA PRO A 48 -16.70 13.19 9.91
C PRO A 48 -15.56 13.84 10.68
N GLY A 49 -14.48 13.11 10.91
CA GLY A 49 -13.34 13.59 11.71
C GLY A 49 -13.44 13.30 13.22
N GLY A 50 -14.49 12.59 13.67
CA GLY A 50 -14.61 12.03 15.02
C GLY A 50 -15.63 12.74 15.93
N GLY A 51 -16.09 12.01 16.94
CA GLY A 51 -17.09 12.47 17.91
C GLY A 51 -18.54 12.06 17.63
N LEU A 52 -19.42 12.35 18.59
CA LEU A 52 -20.83 12.00 18.52
C LEU A 52 -21.73 13.24 18.33
N PRO A 53 -22.71 13.19 17.41
CA PRO A 53 -23.70 14.25 17.26
C PRO A 53 -24.77 14.16 18.36
N SER A 54 -25.52 15.25 18.60
CA SER A 54 -26.52 15.27 19.69
C SER A 54 -27.67 14.25 19.49
N ALA A 55 -27.94 13.84 18.25
CA ALA A 55 -28.88 12.76 17.96
C ALA A 55 -28.44 11.40 18.52
N ALA A 56 -27.14 11.13 18.72
CA ALA A 56 -26.67 9.84 19.24
C ALA A 56 -27.20 9.56 20.65
N ALA A 57 -27.08 10.53 21.56
CA ALA A 57 -27.61 10.41 22.93
C ALA A 57 -29.14 10.26 22.95
N ALA A 58 -29.85 10.98 22.08
CA ALA A 58 -31.31 10.89 21.96
C ALA A 58 -31.79 9.52 21.41
N THR A 59 -30.96 8.88 20.58
CA THR A 59 -31.27 7.59 19.92
C THR A 59 -30.97 6.40 20.83
N LEU A 60 -30.04 6.53 21.77
CA LEU A 60 -29.55 5.45 22.62
C LEU A 60 -30.64 4.61 23.33
N PRO A 61 -31.72 5.18 23.91
CA PRO A 61 -32.78 4.38 24.53
C PRO A 61 -33.52 3.49 23.53
N PHE A 62 -33.69 3.97 22.30
CA PHE A 62 -34.37 3.25 21.23
C PHE A 62 -33.48 2.14 20.67
N LEU A 63 -32.19 2.43 20.45
CA LEU A 63 -31.22 1.42 20.03
C LEU A 63 -31.10 0.31 21.08
N THR A 64 -30.99 0.67 22.36
CA THR A 64 -30.92 -0.30 23.47
C THR A 64 -32.18 -1.16 23.52
N ALA A 65 -33.36 -0.56 23.38
CA ALA A 65 -34.62 -1.30 23.37
C ALA A 65 -34.71 -2.29 22.21
N LEU A 66 -34.29 -1.89 21.00
CA LEU A 66 -34.29 -2.75 19.81
C LEU A 66 -33.24 -3.87 19.90
N ALA A 67 -32.06 -3.58 20.43
CA ALA A 67 -31.02 -4.60 20.68
C ALA A 67 -31.47 -5.65 21.71
N CYS A 68 -32.18 -5.20 22.76
CA CYS A 68 -32.70 -6.10 23.81
C CYS A 68 -33.96 -6.87 23.37
N ASP A 69 -34.60 -6.54 22.25
CA ASP A 69 -35.80 -7.22 21.78
C ASP A 69 -35.45 -8.51 21.03
N PRO A 70 -35.74 -9.71 21.59
CA PRO A 70 -35.37 -10.98 20.98
C PRO A 70 -36.07 -11.27 19.65
N THR A 71 -37.11 -10.50 19.29
CA THR A 71 -37.87 -10.68 18.06
C THR A 71 -37.34 -9.86 16.89
N ASN A 72 -36.39 -8.95 17.12
CA ASN A 72 -35.81 -8.15 16.05
C ASN A 72 -34.81 -8.98 15.24
N GLY A 73 -34.85 -8.87 13.90
CA GLY A 73 -33.92 -9.59 13.01
C GLY A 73 -32.51 -8.99 12.97
N ALA A 74 -32.35 -7.70 13.28
CA ALA A 74 -31.10 -6.95 13.18
C ALA A 74 -30.37 -6.75 14.52
N ARG A 75 -30.65 -7.60 15.53
CA ARG A 75 -30.14 -7.40 16.90
C ARG A 75 -28.62 -7.32 16.99
N VAL A 76 -27.91 -8.16 16.25
CA VAL A 76 -26.44 -8.22 16.28
C VAL A 76 -25.88 -6.88 15.78
N SER A 77 -26.31 -6.43 14.60
CA SER A 77 -25.91 -5.14 14.02
C SER A 77 -26.28 -3.93 14.89
N LEU A 78 -27.38 -4.01 15.65
CA LEU A 78 -27.75 -2.97 16.62
C LEU A 78 -26.81 -2.94 17.83
N VAL A 79 -26.32 -4.09 18.28
CA VAL A 79 -25.35 -4.18 19.40
C VAL A 79 -23.97 -3.70 18.94
N GLU A 80 -23.54 -4.07 17.73
CA GLU A 80 -22.32 -3.56 17.10
C GLU A 80 -22.38 -2.03 16.96
N LEU A 81 -23.51 -1.48 16.51
CA LEU A 81 -23.71 -0.03 16.44
C LEU A 81 -23.59 0.63 17.83
N LEU A 82 -24.12 0.01 18.89
CA LEU A 82 -23.92 0.50 20.26
C LEU A 82 -22.43 0.49 20.66
N GLY A 83 -21.69 -0.56 20.28
CA GLY A 83 -20.25 -0.68 20.46
C GLY A 83 -19.47 0.42 19.74
N ALA A 84 -19.74 0.63 18.46
CA ALA A 84 -19.09 1.64 17.63
C ALA A 84 -19.36 3.06 18.15
N LEU A 85 -20.59 3.37 18.58
CA LEU A 85 -20.93 4.66 19.18
C LEU A 85 -20.23 4.86 20.54
N HIS A 86 -20.15 3.81 21.36
CA HIS A 86 -19.40 3.86 22.62
C HIS A 86 -17.91 4.11 22.40
N GLY A 87 -17.29 3.41 21.43
CA GLY A 87 -15.90 3.61 21.04
C GLY A 87 -15.63 5.05 20.59
N ALA A 88 -16.46 5.58 19.69
CA ALA A 88 -16.34 6.97 19.23
C ALA A 88 -16.49 8.00 20.36
N ALA A 89 -17.36 7.74 21.35
CA ALA A 89 -17.50 8.60 22.53
C ALA A 89 -16.24 8.61 23.41
N CYS A 90 -15.58 7.45 23.55
CA CYS A 90 -14.34 7.30 24.31
C CYS A 90 -13.18 8.03 23.64
N GLU A 91 -13.05 7.93 22.31
CA GLU A 91 -11.98 8.56 21.53
C GLU A 91 -12.07 10.09 21.51
N ALA A 92 -13.28 10.66 21.53
CA ALA A 92 -13.54 12.10 21.42
C ALA A 92 -13.20 12.95 22.66
N GLY A 93 -12.50 12.41 23.67
CA GLY A 93 -11.91 13.22 24.75
C GLY A 93 -12.70 13.31 26.06
N GLY A 94 -13.38 12.23 26.47
CA GLY A 94 -13.88 12.04 27.84
C GLY A 94 -15.21 12.72 28.19
N GLN A 95 -15.66 12.51 29.44
CA GLN A 95 -17.06 12.74 29.89
C GLN A 95 -17.60 14.18 29.73
N VAL A 96 -16.72 15.18 29.58
CA VAL A 96 -17.09 16.60 29.58
C VAL A 96 -17.66 17.06 28.23
N ALA A 97 -17.16 16.53 27.11
CA ALA A 97 -17.61 16.92 25.76
C ALA A 97 -18.99 16.35 25.39
N HIS A 98 -19.36 15.21 25.99
CA HIS A 98 -20.58 14.46 25.67
C HIS A 98 -21.40 14.10 26.93
N GLY A 99 -21.62 15.06 27.83
CA GLY A 99 -22.33 14.82 29.11
C GLY A 99 -23.70 14.12 28.94
N ALA A 100 -24.49 14.53 27.94
CA ALA A 100 -25.78 13.91 27.65
C ALA A 100 -25.69 12.44 27.23
N TRP A 101 -24.65 12.07 26.46
CA TRP A 101 -24.39 10.68 26.09
C TRP A 101 -24.06 9.84 27.32
N TRP A 102 -23.14 10.29 28.18
CA TRP A 102 -22.72 9.54 29.36
C TRP A 102 -23.79 9.44 30.46
N GLU A 103 -24.67 10.43 30.57
CA GLU A 103 -25.86 10.32 31.38
C GLU A 103 -26.80 9.22 30.87
N GLU A 104 -27.10 9.23 29.57
CA GLU A 104 -28.02 8.26 28.99
C GLU A 104 -27.41 6.84 28.97
N TRP A 105 -26.11 6.72 28.67
CA TRP A 105 -25.37 5.46 28.76
C TRP A 105 -25.48 4.83 30.14
N ARG A 106 -25.32 5.62 31.21
CA ARG A 106 -25.53 5.14 32.59
C ARG A 106 -26.97 4.74 32.86
N ARG A 107 -27.97 5.46 32.33
CA ARG A 107 -29.39 5.09 32.47
C ARG A 107 -29.72 3.77 31.78
N GLN A 108 -29.08 3.48 30.65
CA GLN A 108 -29.26 2.23 29.90
C GLN A 108 -28.32 1.09 30.36
N GLY A 109 -27.36 1.37 31.26
CA GLY A 109 -26.24 0.50 31.60
C GLY A 109 -26.63 -0.93 31.98
N ASP A 110 -27.64 -1.11 32.83
CA ASP A 110 -28.11 -2.44 33.24
C ASP A 110 -28.63 -3.27 32.05
N ARG A 111 -29.33 -2.61 31.12
CA ARG A 111 -29.90 -3.27 29.93
C ARG A 111 -28.81 -3.63 28.93
N ILE A 112 -27.84 -2.73 28.75
CA ILE A 112 -26.69 -2.96 27.89
C ILE A 112 -25.83 -4.12 28.45
N THR A 113 -25.56 -4.11 29.75
CA THR A 113 -24.79 -5.17 30.43
C THR A 113 -25.50 -6.53 30.35
N ALA A 114 -26.84 -6.55 30.43
CA ALA A 114 -27.61 -7.78 30.32
C ALA A 114 -27.43 -8.50 28.97
N LEU A 115 -27.03 -7.80 27.89
CA LEU A 115 -26.75 -8.40 26.58
C LEU A 115 -25.57 -9.38 26.63
N LEU A 116 -24.65 -9.25 27.59
CA LEU A 116 -23.57 -10.21 27.81
C LEU A 116 -24.08 -11.59 28.24
N ALA A 117 -25.28 -11.67 28.80
CA ALA A 117 -25.93 -12.92 29.18
C ALA A 117 -27.03 -13.37 28.19
N ASP A 118 -27.12 -12.76 27.01
CA ASP A 118 -28.12 -13.10 26.00
C ASP A 118 -28.05 -14.58 25.62
N PRO A 119 -29.18 -15.29 25.39
CA PRO A 119 -29.14 -16.68 24.96
C PRO A 119 -28.43 -16.90 23.61
N ALA A 120 -28.46 -15.92 22.70
CA ALA A 120 -27.82 -16.02 21.40
C ALA A 120 -26.31 -15.71 21.49
N PRO A 121 -25.42 -16.65 21.11
CA PRO A 121 -23.97 -16.42 21.16
C PRO A 121 -23.50 -15.23 20.32
N ALA A 122 -24.12 -14.99 19.16
CA ALA A 122 -23.78 -13.84 18.31
C ALA A 122 -24.04 -12.49 19.00
N VAL A 123 -25.15 -12.37 19.75
CA VAL A 123 -25.44 -11.17 20.54
C VAL A 123 -24.45 -11.03 21.69
N ARG A 124 -24.10 -12.13 22.38
CA ARG A 124 -23.07 -12.10 23.43
C ARG A 124 -21.71 -11.65 22.91
N ARG A 125 -21.32 -12.07 21.69
CA ARG A 125 -20.06 -11.62 21.03
C ARG A 125 -20.08 -10.13 20.75
N ALA A 126 -21.13 -9.62 20.11
CA ALA A 126 -21.26 -8.20 19.84
C ALA A 126 -21.27 -7.37 21.14
N ALA A 127 -21.91 -7.88 22.20
CA ALA A 127 -21.99 -7.22 23.49
C ALA A 127 -20.63 -7.05 24.21
N LEU A 128 -19.57 -7.75 23.78
CA LEU A 128 -18.22 -7.56 24.33
C LEU A 128 -17.69 -6.14 24.09
N LEU A 129 -18.12 -5.48 23.00
CA LEU A 129 -17.70 -4.12 22.64
C LEU A 129 -18.19 -3.05 23.63
N VAL A 130 -19.29 -3.34 24.33
CA VAL A 130 -19.96 -2.40 25.25
C VAL A 130 -19.75 -2.74 26.72
N ALA A 131 -19.02 -3.82 27.01
CA ALA A 131 -18.77 -4.29 28.36
C ALA A 131 -17.74 -3.42 29.11
N ASP A 132 -17.89 -3.33 30.42
CA ASP A 132 -16.83 -2.85 31.31
C ASP A 132 -15.88 -3.98 31.73
N ASP A 133 -14.77 -3.59 32.36
CA ASP A 133 -13.68 -4.50 32.71
C ASP A 133 -14.14 -5.61 33.68
N ASP A 134 -14.96 -5.29 34.68
CA ASP A 134 -15.46 -6.26 35.67
C ASP A 134 -16.47 -7.24 35.01
N ALA A 135 -17.38 -6.74 34.17
CA ALA A 135 -18.35 -7.56 33.46
C ALA A 135 -17.69 -8.54 32.48
N LEU A 136 -16.57 -8.17 31.85
CA LEU A 136 -15.79 -9.09 31.01
C LEU A 136 -15.20 -10.25 31.82
N LEU A 137 -14.63 -9.99 33.01
CA LEU A 137 -14.09 -11.04 33.88
C LEU A 137 -15.19 -11.95 34.44
N GLU A 138 -16.32 -11.36 34.88
CA GLU A 138 -17.48 -12.15 35.32
C GLU A 138 -18.00 -13.04 34.18
N ARG A 139 -18.10 -12.48 32.97
CA ARG A 139 -18.52 -13.25 31.81
C ARG A 139 -17.54 -14.38 31.50
N TRP A 140 -16.24 -14.17 31.63
CA TRP A 140 -15.24 -15.21 31.35
C TRP A 140 -15.41 -16.44 32.25
N HIS A 141 -15.77 -16.22 33.51
CA HIS A 141 -16.03 -17.30 34.47
C HIS A 141 -17.33 -18.05 34.21
N ALA A 142 -18.32 -17.40 33.59
CA ALA A 142 -19.63 -18.00 33.31
C ALA A 142 -19.77 -18.56 31.89
N GLU A 143 -19.01 -18.07 30.91
CA GLU A 143 -19.16 -18.43 29.50
C GLU A 143 -18.61 -19.83 29.21
N THR A 144 -19.41 -20.66 28.55
CA THR A 144 -19.06 -22.03 28.16
C THR A 144 -18.95 -22.20 26.65
N ASP A 145 -19.53 -21.30 25.86
CA ASP A 145 -19.50 -21.37 24.40
C ASP A 145 -18.11 -20.96 23.87
N PRO A 146 -17.36 -21.88 23.22
CA PRO A 146 -16.04 -21.57 22.69
C PRO A 146 -16.02 -20.39 21.71
N ALA A 147 -17.09 -20.20 20.93
CA ALA A 147 -17.20 -19.12 19.96
C ALA A 147 -17.36 -17.74 20.62
N VAL A 148 -17.76 -17.69 21.90
CA VAL A 148 -17.80 -16.44 22.69
C VAL A 148 -16.57 -16.30 23.58
N ARG A 149 -16.05 -17.42 24.12
CA ARG A 149 -14.85 -17.42 24.96
C ARG A 149 -13.64 -16.84 24.22
N LEU A 150 -13.48 -17.15 22.94
CA LEU A 150 -12.36 -16.68 22.14
C LEU A 150 -12.32 -15.14 21.99
N PRO A 151 -13.33 -14.46 21.42
CA PRO A 151 -13.32 -13.01 21.32
C PRO A 151 -13.32 -12.33 22.69
N LEU A 152 -13.92 -12.95 23.71
CA LEU A 152 -13.85 -12.46 25.09
C LEU A 152 -12.41 -12.45 25.63
N LEU A 153 -11.62 -13.50 25.35
CA LEU A 153 -10.22 -13.56 25.74
C LEU A 153 -9.38 -12.48 25.07
N LEU A 154 -9.62 -12.24 23.77
CA LEU A 154 -8.97 -11.15 23.02
C LEU A 154 -9.35 -9.77 23.58
N ALA A 155 -10.64 -9.56 23.90
CA ALA A 155 -11.13 -8.34 24.52
C ALA A 155 -10.48 -8.09 25.89
N LEU A 156 -10.37 -9.12 26.74
CA LEU A 156 -9.68 -9.03 28.03
C LEU A 156 -8.22 -8.60 27.88
N GLY A 157 -7.48 -9.19 26.94
CA GLY A 157 -6.08 -8.82 26.68
C GLY A 157 -5.93 -7.37 26.21
N SER A 158 -6.75 -6.95 25.25
CA SER A 158 -6.76 -5.57 24.72
C SER A 158 -7.13 -4.54 25.79
N ARG A 159 -8.17 -4.82 26.61
CA ARG A 159 -8.59 -3.96 27.71
C ARG A 159 -7.51 -3.85 28.79
N ALA A 160 -6.91 -4.96 29.19
CA ALA A 160 -5.84 -4.94 30.19
C ALA A 160 -4.63 -4.12 29.73
N ALA A 161 -4.28 -4.19 28.44
CA ALA A 161 -3.20 -3.39 27.85
C ALA A 161 -3.53 -1.89 27.83
N THR A 162 -4.77 -1.54 27.48
CA THR A 162 -5.25 -0.15 27.50
C THR A 162 -5.22 0.41 28.92
N THR A 163 -5.74 -0.34 29.89
CA THR A 163 -5.78 0.05 31.31
C THR A 163 -4.37 0.19 31.91
N ALA A 164 -3.41 -0.63 31.49
CA ALA A 164 -2.01 -0.52 31.91
C ALA A 164 -1.29 0.72 31.36
N ARG A 165 -1.68 1.21 30.17
CA ARG A 165 -1.06 2.38 29.51
C ARG A 165 -1.70 3.72 29.91
N ALA A 166 -2.89 3.71 30.50
CA ALA A 166 -3.62 4.92 30.87
C ALA A 166 -2.89 5.74 31.97
N PRO A 167 -2.81 7.09 31.86
CA PRO A 167 -2.14 7.95 32.83
C PRO A 167 -2.73 7.80 34.25
N GLU A 168 -1.89 7.94 35.27
CA GLU A 168 -2.28 7.72 36.67
C GLU A 168 -3.23 8.79 37.22
N THR A 169 -4.54 8.60 36.99
CA THR A 169 -5.58 9.50 37.50
C THR A 169 -6.55 8.83 38.48
N GLY A 170 -6.41 7.52 38.72
CA GLY A 170 -7.26 6.74 39.64
C GLY A 170 -6.47 5.87 40.63
N ALA A 171 -7.18 5.30 41.63
CA ALA A 171 -6.59 4.48 42.69
C ALA A 171 -5.76 3.31 42.13
N ALA A 172 -4.44 3.34 42.37
CA ALA A 172 -3.47 2.39 41.80
C ALA A 172 -3.83 0.90 42.01
N GLY A 173 -4.56 0.57 43.09
CA GLY A 173 -4.93 -0.81 43.42
C GLY A 173 -5.93 -1.49 42.46
N GLY A 174 -6.79 -0.75 41.76
CA GLY A 174 -7.79 -1.33 40.85
C GLY A 174 -7.19 -1.80 39.52
N ARG A 175 -6.32 -0.97 38.92
CA ARG A 175 -5.67 -1.26 37.63
C ARG A 175 -4.78 -2.50 37.70
N HIS A 176 -3.91 -2.57 38.71
CA HIS A 176 -3.05 -3.74 38.90
C HIS A 176 -3.83 -5.02 39.19
N ARG A 177 -5.01 -4.91 39.82
CA ARG A 177 -5.88 -6.06 40.11
C ARG A 177 -6.50 -6.63 38.84
N PHE A 178 -7.04 -5.78 37.96
CA PHE A 178 -7.63 -6.22 36.70
C PHE A 178 -6.58 -6.84 35.78
N THR A 179 -5.47 -6.15 35.53
CA THR A 179 -4.38 -6.68 34.70
C THR A 179 -3.84 -8.00 35.25
N GLY A 180 -3.61 -8.10 36.57
CA GLY A 180 -3.16 -9.34 37.20
C GLY A 180 -4.18 -10.49 37.12
N ALA A 181 -5.48 -10.18 37.17
CA ALA A 181 -6.54 -11.18 36.95
C ALA A 181 -6.55 -11.68 35.50
N VAL A 182 -6.38 -10.78 34.53
CA VAL A 182 -6.28 -11.14 33.11
C VAL A 182 -5.03 -11.98 32.83
N GLU A 183 -3.87 -11.62 33.40
CA GLU A 183 -2.64 -12.42 33.29
C GLU A 183 -2.82 -13.84 33.86
N ALA A 184 -3.54 -13.98 34.98
CA ALA A 184 -3.86 -15.28 35.57
C ALA A 184 -4.80 -16.10 34.67
N VAL A 185 -5.79 -15.46 34.05
CA VAL A 185 -6.67 -16.07 33.04
C VAL A 185 -5.86 -16.58 31.85
N LEU A 186 -5.07 -15.72 31.22
CA LEU A 186 -4.25 -16.07 30.05
C LEU A 186 -3.29 -17.23 30.37
N SER A 187 -2.63 -17.16 31.52
CA SER A 187 -1.71 -18.21 31.98
C SER A 187 -2.40 -19.55 32.21
N ARG A 188 -3.67 -19.55 32.64
CA ARG A 188 -4.47 -20.78 32.80
C ARG A 188 -4.85 -21.37 31.44
N VAL A 189 -5.32 -20.53 30.52
CA VAL A 189 -5.70 -20.97 29.16
C VAL A 189 -4.52 -21.64 28.46
N LEU A 190 -3.33 -21.03 28.51
CA LEU A 190 -2.12 -21.59 27.90
C LEU A 190 -1.76 -23.00 28.44
N ARG A 191 -2.06 -23.28 29.71
CA ARG A 191 -1.80 -24.60 30.32
C ARG A 191 -2.88 -25.62 29.96
N ASP A 192 -4.14 -25.29 30.20
CA ASP A 192 -5.18 -26.30 30.42
C ASP A 192 -6.25 -26.38 29.30
N ASP A 193 -6.35 -25.39 28.42
CA ASP A 193 -7.43 -25.30 27.42
C ASP A 193 -7.11 -26.00 26.08
N GLU A 194 -8.07 -25.98 25.15
CA GLU A 194 -7.92 -26.56 23.82
C GLU A 194 -7.02 -25.71 22.89
N PRO A 195 -6.40 -26.31 21.85
CA PRO A 195 -5.33 -25.69 21.07
C PRO A 195 -5.63 -24.29 20.52
N VAL A 196 -6.82 -24.06 19.96
CA VAL A 196 -7.17 -22.78 19.33
C VAL A 196 -7.32 -21.66 20.37
N LEU A 197 -7.90 -21.94 21.54
CA LEU A 197 -7.92 -21.00 22.66
C LEU A 197 -6.52 -20.66 23.19
N LYS A 198 -5.57 -21.60 23.12
CA LYS A 198 -4.16 -21.30 23.46
C LYS A 198 -3.54 -20.30 22.49
N VAL A 199 -3.82 -20.42 21.18
CA VAL A 199 -3.37 -19.42 20.18
C VAL A 199 -3.98 -18.06 20.49
N ALA A 200 -5.29 -17.99 20.74
CA ALA A 200 -5.95 -16.74 21.13
C ALA A 200 -5.37 -16.14 22.43
N ALA A 201 -4.98 -16.97 23.40
CA ALA A 201 -4.31 -16.50 24.61
C ALA A 201 -2.95 -15.86 24.32
N VAL A 202 -2.15 -16.42 23.41
CA VAL A 202 -0.88 -15.80 22.98
C VAL A 202 -1.13 -14.45 22.31
N ILE A 203 -2.12 -14.36 21.43
CA ILE A 203 -2.48 -13.10 20.76
C ILE A 203 -2.96 -12.05 21.77
N ALA A 204 -3.83 -12.44 22.71
CA ALA A 204 -4.29 -11.56 23.77
C ALA A 204 -3.12 -11.10 24.68
N GLN A 205 -2.21 -12.01 25.01
CA GLN A 205 -1.01 -11.68 25.79
C GLN A 205 -0.07 -10.73 25.04
N ALA A 206 0.01 -10.81 23.70
CA ALA A 206 0.83 -9.92 22.88
C ALA A 206 0.47 -8.44 23.04
N SER A 207 -0.77 -8.13 23.44
CA SER A 207 -1.21 -6.75 23.72
C SER A 207 -0.58 -6.19 25.00
N LEU A 208 -0.33 -7.06 26.00
CA LEU A 208 0.31 -6.74 27.27
C LEU A 208 1.84 -6.80 27.17
N ASP A 209 2.34 -7.83 26.51
CA ASP A 209 3.75 -8.11 26.31
C ASP A 209 4.01 -8.48 24.85
N ARG A 210 4.62 -7.54 24.14
CA ARG A 210 4.91 -7.65 22.70
C ARG A 210 5.76 -8.89 22.37
N ASP A 211 6.57 -9.40 23.30
CA ASP A 211 7.45 -10.55 23.09
C ASP A 211 6.79 -11.90 23.44
N ALA A 212 5.53 -11.91 23.86
CA ALA A 212 4.82 -13.15 24.19
C ALA A 212 4.77 -14.17 23.01
N PRO A 213 4.49 -13.78 21.76
CA PRO A 213 4.51 -14.71 20.63
C PRO A 213 5.88 -15.36 20.39
N LEU A 214 6.99 -14.67 20.70
CA LEU A 214 8.35 -15.21 20.58
C LEU A 214 8.59 -16.36 21.55
N ARG A 215 8.05 -16.28 22.78
CA ARG A 215 8.20 -17.33 23.79
C ARG A 215 7.30 -18.54 23.54
N HIS A 216 6.26 -18.37 22.73
CA HIS A 216 5.28 -19.40 22.41
C HIS A 216 5.32 -19.82 20.93
N THR A 217 6.41 -19.53 20.22
CA THR A 217 6.56 -19.82 18.79
C THR A 217 6.34 -21.30 18.46
N ASP A 218 6.87 -22.21 19.28
CA ASP A 218 6.71 -23.66 19.04
C ASP A 218 5.25 -24.10 19.18
N LEU A 219 4.56 -23.62 20.22
CA LEU A 219 3.12 -23.85 20.42
C LEU A 219 2.31 -23.33 19.23
N LEU A 220 2.61 -22.11 18.76
CA LEU A 220 1.92 -21.51 17.62
C LEU A 220 2.11 -22.36 16.35
N LEU A 221 3.35 -22.79 16.06
CA LEU A 221 3.65 -23.62 14.89
C LEU A 221 2.97 -24.99 14.98
N ASP A 222 3.03 -25.65 16.12
CA ASP A 222 2.42 -26.97 16.31
C ASP A 222 0.91 -26.92 16.07
N VAL A 223 0.23 -25.91 16.61
CA VAL A 223 -1.23 -25.79 16.48
C VAL A 223 -1.66 -25.35 15.07
N LEU A 224 -0.95 -24.41 14.46
CA LEU A 224 -1.30 -23.91 13.11
C LEU A 224 -0.99 -24.94 12.02
N ALA A 225 0.01 -25.78 12.22
CA ALA A 225 0.39 -26.83 11.27
C ALA A 225 -0.40 -28.13 11.42
N ASP A 226 -1.18 -28.30 12.49
CA ASP A 226 -1.94 -29.52 12.76
C ASP A 226 -3.20 -29.59 11.87
N PRO A 227 -3.27 -30.55 10.92
CA PRO A 227 -4.42 -30.69 10.03
C PRO A 227 -5.71 -31.08 10.79
N ASP A 228 -5.61 -31.76 11.93
CA ASP A 228 -6.77 -32.17 12.73
C ASP A 228 -7.37 -30.99 13.51
N VAL A 229 -6.55 -29.99 13.82
CA VAL A 229 -7.01 -28.76 14.49
C VAL A 229 -7.62 -27.78 13.51
N ARG A 230 -7.21 -27.77 12.23
CA ARG A 230 -7.66 -26.78 11.23
C ARG A 230 -9.18 -26.50 11.25
N PRO A 231 -10.10 -27.50 11.15
CA PRO A 231 -11.55 -27.23 11.14
C PRO A 231 -12.11 -26.66 12.45
N ARG A 232 -11.31 -26.56 13.52
CA ARG A 232 -11.70 -25.92 14.78
C ARG A 232 -11.66 -24.40 14.64
N PHE A 233 -10.73 -23.84 13.88
CA PHE A 233 -10.60 -22.39 13.71
C PHE A 233 -11.89 -21.80 13.15
N GLU A 234 -12.42 -22.30 12.02
CA GLU A 234 -13.65 -21.75 11.44
C GLU A 234 -14.89 -21.96 12.33
N ARG A 235 -14.84 -22.91 13.27
CA ARG A 235 -15.96 -23.15 14.19
C ARG A 235 -16.02 -22.15 15.34
N ILE A 236 -14.87 -21.69 15.84
CA ILE A 236 -14.81 -20.93 17.09
C ILE A 236 -14.20 -19.54 16.95
N TRP A 237 -13.45 -19.26 15.89
CA TRP A 237 -12.75 -18.00 15.70
C TRP A 237 -13.67 -16.93 15.09
N TRP A 238 -14.62 -16.48 15.90
CA TRP A 238 -15.55 -15.41 15.56
C TRP A 238 -15.09 -14.11 16.22
N LEU A 239 -14.96 -13.04 15.44
CA LEU A 239 -14.75 -11.69 15.97
C LEU A 239 -16.09 -10.94 16.03
N PRO A 240 -16.26 -9.96 16.95
CA PRO A 240 -17.53 -9.27 17.15
C PRO A 240 -18.10 -8.56 15.91
N ASP A 241 -17.26 -8.05 15.02
CA ASP A 241 -17.66 -7.21 13.87
C ASP A 241 -17.39 -7.88 12.51
N VAL A 242 -17.35 -9.22 12.47
CA VAL A 242 -17.03 -9.97 11.25
C VAL A 242 -18.09 -11.05 11.00
N GLU A 243 -18.73 -11.00 9.83
CA GLU A 243 -19.84 -11.87 9.45
C GLU A 243 -19.41 -13.34 9.26
N VAL A 244 -18.14 -13.57 8.93
CA VAL A 244 -17.56 -14.89 8.70
C VAL A 244 -16.49 -15.22 9.75
N PRO A 245 -16.34 -16.49 10.13
CA PRO A 245 -15.29 -16.88 11.05
C PRO A 245 -13.94 -16.79 10.36
N PHE A 246 -12.90 -16.49 11.13
CA PHE A 246 -11.54 -16.55 10.62
C PHE A 246 -11.14 -18.00 10.40
N THR A 247 -10.48 -18.23 9.28
CA THR A 247 -9.81 -19.49 8.99
C THR A 247 -8.50 -19.59 9.75
N ARG A 248 -7.94 -20.81 9.80
CA ARG A 248 -6.58 -21.03 10.30
C ARG A 248 -5.57 -20.15 9.55
N ASP A 249 -5.75 -19.97 8.25
CA ASP A 249 -4.87 -19.22 7.35
C ASP A 249 -4.83 -17.74 7.75
N ASP A 250 -6.00 -17.14 8.03
CA ASP A 250 -6.12 -15.75 8.51
C ASP A 250 -5.39 -15.56 9.84
N VAL A 251 -5.50 -16.52 10.75
CA VAL A 251 -4.83 -16.48 12.06
C VAL A 251 -3.33 -16.65 11.92
N ALA A 252 -2.86 -17.50 11.00
CA ALA A 252 -1.43 -17.67 10.74
C ALA A 252 -0.79 -16.37 10.23
N ALA A 253 -1.46 -15.66 9.31
CA ALA A 253 -1.05 -14.33 8.85
C ALA A 253 -1.03 -13.31 10.01
N TRP A 254 -2.08 -13.31 10.85
CA TRP A 254 -2.13 -12.43 12.02
C TRP A 254 -0.96 -12.70 12.99
N VAL A 255 -0.67 -13.96 13.30
CA VAL A 255 0.45 -14.34 14.18
C VAL A 255 1.79 -13.89 13.60
N SER A 256 2.00 -14.03 12.29
CA SER A 256 3.19 -13.51 11.61
C SER A 256 3.33 -12.00 11.81
N GLY A 257 2.26 -11.23 11.63
CA GLY A 257 2.24 -9.79 11.88
C GLY A 257 2.58 -9.38 13.32
N LEU A 258 2.24 -10.20 14.31
CA LEU A 258 2.62 -9.94 15.71
C LEU A 258 4.13 -10.00 15.97
N LEU A 259 4.90 -10.64 15.08
CA LEU A 259 6.35 -10.79 15.19
C LEU A 259 7.13 -9.70 14.46
N ASP A 260 6.47 -8.77 13.76
CA ASP A 260 7.09 -7.78 12.88
C ASP A 260 8.10 -6.85 13.56
N HIS A 261 8.01 -6.72 14.88
CA HIS A 261 8.94 -5.93 15.67
C HIS A 261 10.30 -6.59 15.88
N VAL A 262 10.38 -7.90 15.66
CA VAL A 262 11.63 -8.67 15.59
C VAL A 262 11.67 -9.36 14.22
N PRO A 263 12.05 -8.64 13.15
CA PRO A 263 11.98 -9.15 11.79
C PRO A 263 12.69 -10.48 11.53
N PRO A 264 13.88 -10.75 12.12
CA PRO A 264 14.51 -12.06 11.98
C PRO A 264 13.66 -13.20 12.56
N ALA A 265 12.91 -12.94 13.63
CA ALA A 265 12.03 -13.94 14.24
C ALA A 265 10.75 -14.14 13.42
N ALA A 266 10.16 -13.07 12.87
CA ALA A 266 9.02 -13.19 11.96
C ALA A 266 9.37 -14.04 10.72
N LEU A 267 10.51 -13.75 10.08
CA LEU A 267 10.98 -14.53 8.94
C LEU A 267 11.35 -15.97 9.32
N SER A 268 11.90 -16.18 10.52
CA SER A 268 12.12 -17.54 11.06
C SER A 268 10.81 -18.29 11.31
N PHE A 269 9.74 -17.61 11.73
CA PHE A 269 8.43 -18.23 11.90
C PHE A 269 7.85 -18.65 10.55
N VAL A 270 7.89 -17.77 9.54
CA VAL A 270 7.41 -18.06 8.17
C VAL A 270 8.15 -19.27 7.57
N THR A 271 9.47 -19.34 7.70
CA THR A 271 10.25 -20.49 7.20
C THR A 271 9.92 -21.79 7.91
N ARG A 272 9.79 -21.78 9.23
CA ARG A 272 9.38 -22.97 10.01
C ARG A 272 7.95 -23.40 9.68
N LEU A 273 7.06 -22.45 9.40
CA LEU A 273 5.71 -22.74 8.94
C LEU A 273 5.72 -23.39 7.54
N ALA A 274 6.62 -22.94 6.64
CA ALA A 274 6.84 -23.56 5.34
C ALA A 274 7.27 -25.03 5.47
N ASP A 275 8.24 -25.31 6.34
CA ASP A 275 8.72 -26.67 6.60
C ASP A 275 7.64 -27.56 7.22
N ALA A 276 6.74 -26.98 8.02
CA ALA A 276 5.59 -27.70 8.57
C ALA A 276 4.54 -28.00 7.49
N ALA A 277 4.21 -27.01 6.66
CA ALA A 277 3.30 -27.16 5.53
C ALA A 277 3.79 -28.20 4.50
N GLU A 278 5.11 -28.29 4.30
CA GLU A 278 5.71 -29.31 3.44
C GLU A 278 5.50 -30.72 3.99
N ARG A 279 5.74 -30.92 5.30
CA ARG A 279 5.56 -32.22 5.97
C ARG A 279 4.10 -32.70 5.97
N THR A 280 3.14 -31.78 6.05
CA THR A 280 1.71 -32.09 6.08
C THR A 280 1.04 -32.01 4.71
N ALA A 281 1.78 -31.59 3.67
CA ALA A 281 1.25 -31.29 2.34
C ALA A 281 0.06 -30.31 2.36
N ASP A 282 0.12 -29.28 3.23
CA ASP A 282 -0.94 -28.29 3.39
C ASP A 282 -0.74 -27.10 2.44
N ASP A 283 -1.45 -27.13 1.31
CA ASP A 283 -1.40 -26.06 0.30
C ASP A 283 -1.92 -24.72 0.82
N GLY A 284 -2.87 -24.70 1.76
CA GLY A 284 -3.36 -23.46 2.38
C GLY A 284 -2.24 -22.74 3.14
N LEU A 285 -1.47 -23.48 3.94
CA LEU A 285 -0.29 -22.90 4.61
C LEU A 285 0.79 -22.47 3.63
N ARG A 286 1.03 -23.24 2.56
CA ARG A 286 2.03 -22.85 1.54
C ARG A 286 1.66 -21.49 0.92
N ARG A 287 0.37 -21.22 0.69
CA ARG A 287 -0.10 -19.90 0.21
C ARG A 287 0.17 -18.81 1.24
N VAL A 288 -0.23 -19.00 2.50
CA VAL A 288 0.03 -18.02 3.59
C VAL A 288 1.52 -17.73 3.75
N VAL A 289 2.36 -18.76 3.69
CA VAL A 289 3.83 -18.62 3.78
C VAL A 289 4.35 -17.74 2.65
N LEU A 290 3.86 -17.90 1.42
CA LEU A 290 4.27 -17.07 0.29
C LEU A 290 3.77 -15.62 0.41
N ASP A 291 2.57 -15.41 0.94
CA ASP A 291 2.01 -14.07 1.21
C ASP A 291 2.81 -13.33 2.30
N GLU A 292 3.15 -14.03 3.38
CA GLU A 292 3.99 -13.46 4.45
C GLU A 292 5.44 -13.25 4.00
N ALA A 293 5.97 -14.15 3.18
CA ALA A 293 7.29 -13.98 2.56
C ALA A 293 7.33 -12.74 1.65
N TRP A 294 6.28 -12.52 0.85
CA TRP A 294 6.11 -11.30 0.05
C TRP A 294 6.12 -10.04 0.91
N ARG A 295 5.29 -10.01 1.96
CA ARG A 295 5.19 -8.88 2.89
C ARG A 295 6.54 -8.52 3.51
N HIS A 296 7.35 -9.51 3.86
CA HIS A 296 8.71 -9.26 4.34
C HIS A 296 9.66 -8.76 3.24
N LEU A 297 9.55 -9.24 2.00
CA LEU A 297 10.41 -8.83 0.88
C LEU A 297 10.21 -7.37 0.46
N VAL A 298 8.96 -6.91 0.42
CA VAL A 298 8.62 -5.52 0.04
C VAL A 298 9.02 -4.52 1.12
N LEU A 299 9.18 -4.97 2.36
CA LEU A 299 9.63 -4.12 3.47
C LEU A 299 11.16 -4.18 3.67
N ARG A 300 11.79 -5.34 3.47
CA ARG A 300 13.17 -5.59 3.91
C ARG A 300 14.00 -6.33 2.87
N ARG A 301 15.23 -5.87 2.70
CA ARG A 301 16.19 -6.50 1.79
C ARG A 301 16.72 -7.83 2.33
N SER A 302 16.98 -7.93 3.64
CA SER A 302 17.53 -9.15 4.26
C SER A 302 16.64 -10.38 4.08
N ALA A 303 15.34 -10.20 3.83
CA ALA A 303 14.42 -11.30 3.57
C ALA A 303 14.78 -12.09 2.30
N ALA A 304 15.41 -11.47 1.30
CA ALA A 304 15.72 -12.07 0.01
C ALA A 304 16.47 -13.40 0.10
N GLN A 305 17.51 -13.47 0.93
CA GLN A 305 18.33 -14.68 1.09
C GLN A 305 17.56 -15.87 1.66
N THR A 306 16.55 -15.60 2.47
CA THR A 306 15.74 -16.63 3.12
C THR A 306 14.57 -17.05 2.24
N VAL A 307 13.94 -16.09 1.56
CA VAL A 307 12.76 -16.34 0.72
C VAL A 307 13.12 -17.01 -0.61
N LEU A 308 14.29 -16.70 -1.18
CA LEU A 308 14.73 -17.28 -2.46
C LEU A 308 14.68 -18.83 -2.50
N PRO A 309 15.33 -19.56 -1.58
CA PRO A 309 15.26 -21.03 -1.59
C PRO A 309 13.86 -21.56 -1.25
N LEU A 310 13.04 -20.81 -0.51
CA LEU A 310 11.66 -21.18 -0.20
C LEU A 310 10.77 -21.12 -1.44
N ALA A 311 10.79 -20.00 -2.17
CA ALA A 311 10.05 -19.83 -3.42
C ALA A 311 10.48 -20.87 -4.46
N ALA A 312 11.79 -21.10 -4.59
CA ALA A 312 12.32 -22.09 -5.52
C ALA A 312 11.81 -23.51 -5.25
N ARG A 313 11.67 -23.95 -4.00
CA ARG A 313 11.14 -25.29 -3.70
C ARG A 313 9.68 -25.47 -4.11
N LEU A 314 8.91 -24.38 -4.16
CA LEU A 314 7.47 -24.39 -4.39
C LEU A 314 7.07 -24.25 -5.87
N LEU A 315 8.02 -24.11 -6.80
CA LEU A 315 7.74 -24.04 -8.24
C LEU A 315 7.09 -25.31 -8.81
N ASP A 316 7.29 -26.47 -8.19
CA ASP A 316 6.72 -27.75 -8.66
C ASP A 316 5.47 -28.16 -7.85
N CYS A 317 4.89 -27.24 -7.08
CA CYS A 317 3.69 -27.52 -6.28
C CYS A 317 2.50 -27.90 -7.19
N ALA A 318 1.66 -28.83 -6.75
CA ALA A 318 0.44 -29.17 -7.50
C ALA A 318 -0.57 -28.01 -7.50
N ASP A 319 -0.53 -27.15 -6.48
CA ASP A 319 -1.41 -25.99 -6.35
C ASP A 319 -0.96 -24.82 -7.22
N ASP A 320 -1.86 -24.34 -8.09
CA ASP A 320 -1.58 -23.29 -9.07
C ASP A 320 -1.27 -21.94 -8.39
N CYS A 321 -2.01 -21.57 -7.35
CA CYS A 321 -1.79 -20.35 -6.57
C CYS A 321 -0.39 -20.37 -5.92
N VAL A 322 0.04 -21.51 -5.37
CA VAL A 322 1.41 -21.68 -4.83
C VAL A 322 2.48 -21.53 -5.92
N ARG A 323 2.32 -22.18 -7.09
CA ARG A 323 3.30 -22.04 -8.19
C ARG A 323 3.38 -20.62 -8.70
N LEU A 324 2.23 -19.94 -8.84
CA LEU A 324 2.13 -18.57 -9.34
C LEU A 324 2.85 -17.61 -8.40
N LYS A 325 2.53 -17.68 -7.10
CA LYS A 325 3.18 -16.85 -6.07
C LYS A 325 4.68 -17.15 -5.99
N ALA A 326 5.10 -18.40 -6.10
CA ALA A 326 6.51 -18.76 -6.14
C ALA A 326 7.25 -18.15 -7.36
N ALA A 327 6.67 -18.25 -8.56
CA ALA A 327 7.23 -17.64 -9.76
C ALA A 327 7.31 -16.11 -9.64
N HIS A 328 6.29 -15.48 -9.06
CA HIS A 328 6.27 -14.05 -8.76
C HIS A 328 7.42 -13.65 -7.82
N LEU A 329 7.61 -14.37 -6.69
CA LEU A 329 8.71 -14.09 -5.77
C LEU A 329 10.08 -14.22 -6.45
N LEU A 330 10.27 -15.23 -7.30
CA LEU A 330 11.52 -15.39 -8.05
C LEU A 330 11.74 -14.28 -9.09
N ALA A 331 10.67 -13.72 -9.66
CA ALA A 331 10.77 -12.60 -10.58
C ALA A 331 11.32 -11.34 -9.89
N VAL A 332 10.79 -11.00 -8.72
CA VAL A 332 11.26 -9.82 -7.96
C VAL A 332 12.64 -10.01 -7.34
N LEU A 333 13.05 -11.25 -7.11
CA LEU A 333 14.38 -11.61 -6.59
C LEU A 333 15.48 -11.68 -7.66
N ALA A 334 15.21 -11.33 -8.91
CA ALA A 334 16.27 -11.19 -9.91
C ALA A 334 17.31 -10.11 -9.48
N PRO A 335 18.61 -10.34 -9.71
CA PRO A 335 19.20 -11.44 -10.48
C PRO A 335 19.47 -12.74 -9.71
N ASP A 336 19.28 -12.76 -8.39
CA ASP A 336 19.69 -13.89 -7.52
C ASP A 336 18.92 -15.19 -7.82
N SER A 337 17.76 -15.10 -8.48
CA SER A 337 16.98 -16.25 -8.95
C SER A 337 17.53 -16.94 -10.20
N GLY A 338 18.64 -16.45 -10.78
CA GLY A 338 19.28 -17.01 -11.98
C GLY A 338 19.48 -18.54 -12.00
N PRO A 339 19.89 -19.20 -10.90
CA PRO A 339 20.01 -20.66 -10.85
C PRO A 339 18.72 -21.44 -11.15
N TYR A 340 17.56 -20.80 -11.12
CA TYR A 340 16.26 -21.41 -11.37
C TYR A 340 15.67 -21.07 -12.75
N ALA A 341 16.44 -20.42 -13.64
CA ALA A 341 15.98 -20.02 -14.97
C ALA A 341 15.42 -21.19 -15.80
N ASP A 342 16.03 -22.37 -15.74
CA ASP A 342 15.53 -23.54 -16.49
C ASP A 342 14.19 -24.06 -15.98
N ARG A 343 13.96 -23.97 -14.66
CA ARG A 343 12.67 -24.34 -14.06
C ARG A 343 11.60 -23.31 -14.38
N LEU A 344 11.94 -22.02 -14.37
CA LEU A 344 11.04 -20.95 -14.83
C LEU A 344 10.70 -21.11 -16.32
N ALA A 345 11.67 -21.45 -17.17
CA ALA A 345 11.43 -21.69 -18.59
C ALA A 345 10.48 -22.87 -18.85
N ALA A 346 10.52 -23.91 -18.02
CA ALA A 346 9.58 -25.03 -18.11
C ALA A 346 8.11 -24.64 -17.77
N LEU A 347 7.90 -23.50 -17.11
CA LEU A 347 6.59 -23.01 -16.70
C LEU A 347 5.98 -21.98 -17.66
N LEU A 348 6.65 -21.63 -18.77
CA LEU A 348 6.20 -20.56 -19.68
C LEU A 348 4.80 -20.76 -20.26
N ASP A 349 4.37 -22.02 -20.40
CA ASP A 349 3.05 -22.42 -20.92
C ASP A 349 2.10 -22.89 -19.80
N ASP A 350 2.47 -22.73 -18.52
CA ASP A 350 1.62 -23.12 -17.38
C ASP A 350 0.44 -22.15 -17.25
N PRO A 351 -0.82 -22.62 -17.45
CA PRO A 351 -2.00 -21.77 -17.44
C PRO A 351 -2.55 -21.52 -16.02
N GLY A 352 -1.90 -22.05 -14.98
CA GLY A 352 -2.40 -21.96 -13.61
C GLY A 352 -2.61 -20.52 -13.17
N THR A 353 -3.71 -20.26 -12.46
CA THR A 353 -4.14 -18.93 -11.99
C THR A 353 -4.35 -18.93 -10.47
N ASP A 354 -4.48 -17.74 -9.90
CA ASP A 354 -4.87 -17.56 -8.50
C ASP A 354 -6.35 -17.15 -8.39
N GLU A 355 -7.23 -18.15 -8.30
CA GLU A 355 -8.68 -17.94 -8.11
C GLU A 355 -9.05 -17.52 -6.67
N ILE A 356 -8.08 -17.52 -5.74
CA ILE A 356 -8.33 -17.35 -4.30
C ILE A 356 -7.92 -15.95 -3.85
N SER A 357 -6.69 -15.54 -4.14
CA SER A 357 -6.15 -14.22 -3.77
C SER A 357 -6.22 -13.21 -4.91
N TRP A 358 -6.78 -13.59 -6.06
CA TRP A 358 -7.04 -12.73 -7.23
C TRP A 358 -5.80 -12.03 -7.79
N ILE A 359 -4.61 -12.62 -7.63
CA ILE A 359 -3.42 -12.14 -8.34
C ILE A 359 -3.64 -12.34 -9.83
N GLU A 360 -3.71 -11.25 -10.57
CA GLU A 360 -3.94 -11.30 -12.02
C GLU A 360 -2.77 -11.94 -12.79
N GLY A 361 -3.12 -12.79 -13.77
CA GLY A 361 -2.17 -13.46 -14.66
C GLY A 361 -2.05 -14.95 -14.38
N THR A 362 -1.16 -15.59 -15.14
CA THR A 362 -0.87 -17.03 -15.04
C THR A 362 0.51 -17.29 -14.46
N VAL A 363 0.77 -18.52 -14.00
CA VAL A 363 2.12 -18.99 -13.65
C VAL A 363 3.11 -18.68 -14.78
N GLY A 364 2.73 -18.95 -16.04
CA GLY A 364 3.55 -18.65 -17.21
C GLY A 364 3.87 -17.17 -17.40
N ASP A 365 2.95 -16.26 -17.06
CA ASP A 365 3.21 -14.82 -17.13
C ASP A 365 4.26 -14.36 -16.13
N PHE A 366 4.19 -14.84 -14.88
CA PHE A 366 5.18 -14.54 -13.85
C PHE A 366 6.53 -15.21 -14.12
N ALA A 367 6.52 -16.44 -14.66
CA ALA A 367 7.74 -17.11 -15.12
C ALA A 367 8.41 -16.33 -16.27
N ARG A 368 7.61 -15.84 -17.22
CA ARG A 368 8.09 -14.98 -18.32
C ARG A 368 8.69 -13.69 -17.78
N TRP A 369 8.03 -13.02 -16.84
CA TRP A 369 8.58 -11.82 -16.20
C TRP A 369 9.90 -12.11 -15.48
N ALA A 370 10.00 -13.22 -14.76
CA ALA A 370 11.24 -13.63 -14.09
C ALA A 370 12.39 -13.80 -15.08
N LEU A 371 12.17 -14.51 -16.19
CA LEU A 371 13.18 -14.72 -17.23
C LEU A 371 13.63 -13.41 -17.88
N VAL A 372 12.67 -12.54 -18.19
CA VAL A 372 12.94 -11.21 -18.75
C VAL A 372 13.80 -10.37 -17.80
N ARG A 373 13.49 -10.40 -16.49
CA ARG A 373 14.30 -9.73 -15.46
C ARG A 373 15.69 -10.32 -15.29
N LEU A 374 15.86 -11.62 -15.50
CA LEU A 374 17.15 -12.30 -15.56
C LEU A 374 17.92 -11.99 -16.85
N GLY A 375 17.27 -11.34 -17.83
CA GLY A 375 17.82 -11.09 -19.14
C GLY A 375 17.91 -12.34 -20.03
N ASP A 376 17.11 -13.37 -19.72
CA ASP A 376 17.03 -14.62 -20.48
C ASP A 376 16.11 -14.45 -21.70
N PRO A 377 16.61 -14.65 -22.94
CA PRO A 377 15.84 -14.42 -24.16
C PRO A 377 14.65 -15.37 -24.31
N ARG A 378 14.59 -16.50 -23.58
CA ARG A 378 13.44 -17.41 -23.60
C ARG A 378 12.15 -16.76 -23.11
N GLY A 379 12.24 -15.67 -22.34
CA GLY A 379 11.08 -14.90 -21.87
C GLY A 379 10.55 -13.86 -22.86
N LEU A 380 11.23 -13.60 -23.98
CA LEU A 380 10.82 -12.57 -24.96
C LEU A 380 9.66 -12.99 -25.87
N PRO A 381 9.59 -14.23 -26.39
CA PRO A 381 8.48 -14.66 -27.24
C PRO A 381 7.12 -14.51 -26.54
N GLY A 382 6.17 -13.88 -27.22
CA GLY A 382 4.80 -13.67 -26.71
C GLY A 382 4.67 -12.66 -25.56
N LEU A 383 5.76 -11.98 -25.15
CA LEU A 383 5.75 -11.09 -23.98
C LEU A 383 4.73 -9.94 -24.11
N VAL A 384 4.75 -9.23 -25.24
CA VAL A 384 3.86 -8.09 -25.48
C VAL A 384 2.39 -8.53 -25.47
N GLU A 385 2.09 -9.62 -26.17
CA GLU A 385 0.74 -10.19 -26.24
C GLU A 385 0.23 -10.59 -24.85
N SER A 386 1.04 -11.32 -24.08
CA SER A 386 0.72 -11.71 -22.71
C SER A 386 0.43 -10.48 -21.83
N LEU A 387 1.29 -9.46 -21.87
CA LEU A 387 1.12 -8.24 -21.06
C LEU A 387 -0.15 -7.47 -21.43
N TRP A 388 -0.50 -7.42 -22.72
CA TRP A 388 -1.65 -6.68 -23.20
C TRP A 388 -2.98 -7.44 -23.10
N ALA A 389 -2.96 -8.78 -23.03
CA ALA A 389 -4.16 -9.61 -23.07
C ALA A 389 -5.29 -9.16 -22.10
N PRO A 390 -5.05 -8.80 -20.82
CA PRO A 390 -6.12 -8.38 -19.91
C PRO A 390 -6.79 -7.05 -20.30
N TYR A 391 -6.05 -6.14 -20.93
CA TYR A 391 -6.56 -4.82 -21.31
C TYR A 391 -7.51 -4.88 -22.51
N ARG A 392 -7.51 -5.99 -23.27
CA ARG A 392 -8.41 -6.17 -24.42
C ARG A 392 -9.89 -6.21 -24.03
N GLU A 393 -10.20 -6.59 -22.79
CA GLU A 393 -11.57 -6.75 -22.29
C GLU A 393 -12.02 -5.61 -21.35
N GLN A 394 -11.25 -4.51 -21.26
CA GLN A 394 -11.57 -3.32 -20.44
C GLN A 394 -11.84 -3.61 -18.95
N TYR A 395 -11.18 -4.61 -18.37
CA TYR A 395 -11.20 -4.80 -16.92
C TYR A 395 -10.37 -3.72 -16.23
N GLY A 396 -11.05 -2.69 -15.72
CA GLY A 396 -10.47 -1.70 -14.83
C GLY A 396 -10.05 -2.37 -13.52
N ARG A 397 -8.78 -2.19 -13.13
CA ARG A 397 -8.24 -2.76 -11.89
C ARG A 397 -8.74 -1.98 -10.67
N SER A 398 -9.29 -2.69 -9.70
CA SER A 398 -9.59 -2.15 -8.36
C SER A 398 -8.30 -2.17 -7.53
N TRP A 399 -7.98 -1.03 -6.91
CA TRP A 399 -6.70 -0.79 -6.25
C TRP A 399 -6.77 -1.07 -4.75
N VAL A 400 -5.86 -1.90 -4.24
CA VAL A 400 -5.43 -1.87 -2.83
C VAL A 400 -3.90 -1.89 -2.81
N GLY A 401 -3.27 -0.89 -2.18
CA GLY A 401 -1.82 -0.81 -2.11
C GLY A 401 -1.24 -1.84 -1.14
N GLY A 402 -0.33 -2.69 -1.60
CA GLY A 402 0.41 -3.65 -0.76
C GLY A 402 0.36 -5.11 -1.24
N ASP A 403 -0.65 -5.47 -2.02
CA ASP A 403 -0.85 -6.87 -2.43
C ASP A 403 0.06 -7.25 -3.62
N PRO A 404 0.47 -8.53 -3.73
CA PRO A 404 1.16 -9.02 -4.90
C PRO A 404 0.27 -8.82 -6.13
N ARG A 405 0.81 -8.17 -7.16
CA ARG A 405 0.07 -7.94 -8.41
C ARG A 405 0.98 -8.12 -9.62
N ARG A 406 0.33 -8.29 -10.78
CA ARG A 406 1.02 -8.31 -12.06
C ARG A 406 1.72 -6.97 -12.31
N PRO A 407 2.99 -6.97 -12.76
CA PRO A 407 3.66 -5.74 -13.15
C PRO A 407 2.97 -5.07 -14.34
N GLU A 408 3.01 -3.74 -14.37
CA GLU A 408 2.49 -2.99 -15.50
C GLU A 408 3.35 -3.21 -16.74
N MET A 409 2.71 -3.19 -17.91
CA MET A 409 3.39 -3.48 -19.18
C MET A 409 4.62 -2.60 -19.40
N HIS A 410 4.54 -1.31 -19.05
CA HIS A 410 5.66 -0.39 -19.21
C HIS A 410 6.82 -0.67 -18.26
N GLU A 411 6.57 -1.18 -17.05
CA GLU A 411 7.63 -1.52 -16.08
C GLU A 411 8.38 -2.79 -16.49
N VAL A 412 7.70 -3.72 -17.17
CA VAL A 412 8.35 -4.92 -17.74
C VAL A 412 9.16 -4.56 -18.99
N LEU A 413 8.61 -3.72 -19.87
CA LEU A 413 9.23 -3.43 -21.17
C LEU A 413 10.31 -2.34 -21.12
N ALA A 414 10.20 -1.33 -20.26
CA ALA A 414 11.14 -0.20 -20.22
C ALA A 414 12.62 -0.63 -20.06
N PRO A 415 12.98 -1.61 -19.19
CA PRO A 415 14.36 -2.08 -19.06
C PRO A 415 14.91 -2.83 -20.28
N LEU A 416 14.06 -3.20 -21.26
CA LEU A 416 14.40 -4.11 -22.36
C LEU A 416 14.82 -3.41 -23.66
N GLY A 417 15.31 -2.17 -23.59
CA GLY A 417 15.68 -1.40 -24.78
C GLY A 417 16.69 -2.09 -25.69
N ARG A 418 17.56 -2.95 -25.16
CA ARG A 418 18.50 -3.78 -25.93
C ARG A 418 17.84 -4.87 -26.80
N HIS A 419 16.54 -5.12 -26.59
CA HIS A 419 15.72 -6.09 -27.32
C HIS A 419 14.59 -5.40 -28.10
N ALA A 420 14.71 -4.08 -28.35
CA ALA A 420 13.70 -3.32 -29.06
C ALA A 420 13.43 -3.88 -30.47
N ASP A 421 14.44 -4.44 -31.13
CA ASP A 421 14.32 -5.10 -32.44
C ASP A 421 13.33 -6.28 -32.44
N VAL A 422 13.23 -7.01 -31.33
CA VAL A 422 12.32 -8.15 -31.15
C VAL A 422 10.96 -7.69 -30.63
N LEU A 423 10.92 -6.76 -29.67
CA LEU A 423 9.70 -6.39 -28.95
C LEU A 423 8.85 -5.34 -29.67
N LEU A 424 9.49 -4.43 -30.40
CA LEU A 424 8.81 -3.29 -31.00
C LEU A 424 7.82 -3.69 -32.11
N PRO A 425 8.12 -4.65 -33.01
CA PRO A 425 7.15 -5.09 -34.00
C PRO A 425 5.84 -5.61 -33.37
N ALA A 426 5.94 -6.39 -32.30
CA ALA A 426 4.77 -6.89 -31.57
C ALA A 426 3.99 -5.75 -30.89
N LEU A 427 4.69 -4.79 -30.28
CA LEU A 427 4.05 -3.63 -29.64
C LEU A 427 3.30 -2.75 -30.65
N LEU A 428 3.91 -2.47 -31.80
CA LEU A 428 3.28 -1.71 -32.87
C LEU A 428 2.06 -2.44 -33.46
N GLU A 429 2.12 -3.77 -33.55
CA GLU A 429 1.01 -4.59 -34.00
C GLU A 429 -0.18 -4.55 -33.04
N GLU A 430 0.05 -4.65 -31.72
CA GLU A 430 -1.04 -4.50 -30.75
C GLU A 430 -1.64 -3.09 -30.75
N VAL A 431 -0.82 -2.04 -30.93
CA VAL A 431 -1.30 -0.65 -31.07
C VAL A 431 -2.19 -0.51 -32.32
N ARG A 432 -1.79 -1.13 -33.44
CA ARG A 432 -2.59 -1.16 -34.68
C ARG A 432 -3.93 -1.86 -34.45
N GLN A 433 -3.91 -3.04 -33.83
CA GLN A 433 -5.12 -3.81 -33.56
C GLN A 433 -6.07 -3.10 -32.59
N ASP A 434 -5.55 -2.46 -31.54
CA ASP A 434 -6.35 -1.68 -30.60
C ASP A 434 -7.04 -0.50 -31.28
N HIS A 435 -6.30 0.21 -32.13
CA HIS A 435 -6.85 1.30 -32.94
C HIS A 435 -7.96 0.82 -33.89
N GLU A 436 -7.80 -0.34 -34.52
CA GLU A 436 -8.82 -0.93 -35.39
C GLU A 436 -10.09 -1.34 -34.64
N ARG A 437 -9.97 -1.78 -33.38
CA ARG A 437 -11.11 -2.20 -32.54
C ARG A 437 -11.89 -1.01 -31.98
N HIS A 438 -11.18 0.00 -31.47
CA HIS A 438 -11.77 1.08 -30.69
C HIS A 438 -11.92 2.39 -31.47
N GLY A 439 -11.30 2.51 -32.65
CA GLY A 439 -11.32 3.71 -33.49
C GLY A 439 -10.48 4.87 -32.93
N ASP A 440 -9.71 4.61 -31.88
CA ASP A 440 -8.93 5.61 -31.15
C ASP A 440 -7.63 4.97 -30.60
N HIS A 441 -6.66 5.79 -30.22
CA HIS A 441 -5.44 5.34 -29.57
C HIS A 441 -5.71 5.19 -28.07
N GLY A 442 -5.93 3.96 -27.60
CA GLY A 442 -6.23 3.62 -26.20
C GLY A 442 -5.00 3.59 -25.29
N GLU A 443 -5.12 2.91 -24.14
CA GLU A 443 -4.09 2.84 -23.09
C GLU A 443 -2.74 2.30 -23.58
N ILE A 444 -2.75 1.41 -24.59
CA ILE A 444 -1.53 0.86 -25.17
C ILE A 444 -0.67 1.93 -25.86
N MET A 445 -1.27 2.98 -26.41
CA MET A 445 -0.50 4.09 -26.99
C MET A 445 0.28 4.84 -25.90
N GLY A 446 -0.35 5.09 -24.75
CA GLY A 446 0.32 5.66 -23.58
C GLY A 446 1.50 4.80 -23.11
N THR A 447 1.34 3.48 -23.14
CA THR A 447 2.41 2.51 -22.83
C THR A 447 3.53 2.55 -23.86
N LEU A 448 3.22 2.53 -25.16
CA LEU A 448 4.22 2.66 -26.23
C LEU A 448 5.05 3.92 -26.07
N LEU A 449 4.40 5.06 -25.81
CA LEU A 449 5.10 6.34 -25.60
C LEU A 449 6.01 6.29 -24.36
N HIS A 450 5.57 5.68 -23.25
CA HIS A 450 6.42 5.49 -22.07
C HIS A 450 7.68 4.67 -22.40
N VAL A 451 7.48 3.52 -23.07
CA VAL A 451 8.55 2.58 -23.38
C VAL A 451 9.52 3.19 -24.39
N ALA A 452 9.01 3.89 -25.41
CA ALA A 452 9.82 4.57 -26.41
C ALA A 452 10.70 5.67 -25.80
N GLU A 453 10.18 6.43 -24.85
CA GLU A 453 10.95 7.42 -24.09
C GLU A 453 12.12 6.75 -23.35
N LYS A 454 11.86 5.64 -22.65
CA LYS A 454 12.89 4.90 -21.89
C LYS A 454 13.92 4.19 -22.78
N TRP A 455 13.52 3.73 -23.96
CA TRP A 455 14.41 3.07 -24.91
C TRP A 455 15.27 4.06 -25.71
N GLY A 456 14.85 5.33 -25.79
CA GLY A 456 15.58 6.39 -26.48
C GLY A 456 15.89 6.01 -27.94
N PRO A 457 17.15 6.09 -28.41
CA PRO A 457 17.53 5.77 -29.79
C PRO A 457 17.10 4.37 -30.27
N ASN A 458 16.96 3.39 -29.37
CA ASN A 458 16.52 2.04 -29.75
C ASN A 458 15.05 2.00 -30.23
N ALA A 459 14.26 3.04 -29.93
CA ALA A 459 12.88 3.15 -30.36
C ALA A 459 12.69 3.91 -31.69
N LEU A 460 13.75 4.33 -32.40
CA LEU A 460 13.62 5.06 -33.68
C LEU A 460 12.60 4.48 -34.69
N PRO A 461 12.40 3.15 -34.82
CA PRO A 461 11.41 2.62 -35.74
C PRO A 461 9.94 3.02 -35.43
N VAL A 462 9.64 3.58 -34.24
CA VAL A 462 8.28 4.05 -33.89
C VAL A 462 7.93 5.42 -34.47
N LEU A 463 8.90 6.18 -35.00
CA LEU A 463 8.70 7.54 -35.49
C LEU A 463 7.49 7.69 -36.45
N PRO A 464 7.25 6.78 -37.41
CA PRO A 464 6.09 6.89 -38.30
C PRO A 464 4.73 6.87 -37.58
N VAL A 465 4.65 6.21 -36.42
CA VAL A 465 3.43 6.12 -35.59
C VAL A 465 3.34 7.28 -34.60
N VAL A 466 4.48 7.69 -34.02
CA VAL A 466 4.53 8.70 -32.95
C VAL A 466 4.46 10.14 -33.47
N VAL A 467 5.11 10.47 -34.59
CA VAL A 467 5.14 11.85 -35.13
C VAL A 467 3.74 12.39 -35.47
N PRO A 468 2.82 11.62 -36.09
CA PRO A 468 1.45 12.08 -36.33
C PRO A 468 0.69 12.52 -35.06
N LEU A 469 1.02 11.94 -33.90
CA LEU A 469 0.38 12.23 -32.61
C LEU A 469 0.75 13.61 -32.04
N LEU A 470 1.69 14.34 -32.63
CA LEU A 470 1.91 15.76 -32.33
C LEU A 470 0.66 16.61 -32.58
N LYS A 471 -0.26 16.13 -33.43
CA LYS A 471 -1.56 16.76 -33.70
C LYS A 471 -2.67 16.32 -32.75
N ASP A 472 -2.39 15.43 -31.79
CA ASP A 472 -3.34 14.94 -30.80
C ASP A 472 -3.13 15.67 -29.46
N THR A 473 -4.18 16.32 -28.96
CA THR A 473 -4.16 17.06 -27.68
C THR A 473 -3.84 16.19 -26.47
N ARG A 474 -4.07 14.88 -26.55
CA ARG A 474 -3.84 13.94 -25.45
C ARG A 474 -2.40 13.46 -25.36
N TYR A 475 -1.72 13.30 -26.50
CA TYR A 475 -0.41 12.65 -26.58
C TYR A 475 0.74 13.59 -26.94
N SER A 476 0.46 14.74 -27.57
CA SER A 476 1.46 15.67 -28.12
C SER A 476 2.61 16.01 -27.16
N TRP A 477 2.32 16.25 -25.87
CA TRP A 477 3.37 16.49 -24.87
C TRP A 477 4.33 15.33 -24.68
N ARG A 478 3.79 14.13 -24.52
CA ARG A 478 4.58 12.92 -24.30
C ARG A 478 5.37 12.53 -25.54
N VAL A 479 4.82 12.79 -26.72
CA VAL A 479 5.53 12.64 -28.00
C VAL A 479 6.78 13.51 -28.03
N VAL A 480 6.69 14.77 -27.59
CA VAL A 480 7.87 15.65 -27.52
C VAL A 480 8.93 15.08 -26.58
N ASP A 481 8.54 14.55 -25.43
CA ASP A 481 9.47 13.94 -24.47
C ASP A 481 10.16 12.68 -25.07
N VAL A 482 9.40 11.85 -25.80
CA VAL A 482 9.94 10.70 -26.56
C VAL A 482 10.97 11.13 -27.62
N LEU A 483 10.64 12.14 -28.43
CA LEU A 483 11.53 12.63 -29.48
C LEU A 483 12.82 13.25 -28.92
N VAL A 484 12.72 13.94 -27.78
CA VAL A 484 13.89 14.45 -27.06
C VAL A 484 14.75 13.31 -26.51
N ALA A 485 14.14 12.26 -25.96
CA ALA A 485 14.85 11.09 -25.44
C ALA A 485 15.61 10.30 -26.54
N MET A 486 15.08 10.28 -27.77
CA MET A 486 15.79 9.73 -28.94
C MET A 486 17.01 10.58 -29.35
N GLY A 487 17.03 11.86 -28.96
CA GLY A 487 18.18 12.75 -29.18
C GLY A 487 18.43 13.09 -30.65
N PRO A 488 19.69 13.25 -31.07
CA PRO A 488 20.05 13.70 -32.42
C PRO A 488 19.54 12.83 -33.56
N ASP A 489 19.31 11.55 -33.32
CA ASP A 489 18.82 10.63 -34.35
C ASP A 489 17.35 10.93 -34.75
N ALA A 490 16.61 11.68 -33.92
CA ALA A 490 15.27 12.18 -34.24
C ALA A 490 15.26 13.60 -34.86
N ALA A 491 16.42 14.19 -35.19
CA ALA A 491 16.55 15.57 -35.68
C ALA A 491 15.67 15.90 -36.89
N SER A 492 15.38 14.92 -37.75
CA SER A 492 14.50 15.08 -38.92
C SER A 492 13.06 15.47 -38.55
N THR A 493 12.64 15.24 -37.30
CA THR A 493 11.29 15.54 -36.80
C THR A 493 11.20 16.90 -36.10
N ALA A 494 12.31 17.63 -35.93
CA ALA A 494 12.33 18.93 -35.25
C ALA A 494 11.43 19.98 -35.92
N GLY A 495 11.26 19.93 -37.25
CA GLY A 495 10.29 20.77 -37.95
C GLY A 495 8.85 20.50 -37.51
N ALA A 496 8.46 19.23 -37.40
CA ALA A 496 7.12 18.83 -36.96
C ALA A 496 6.81 19.26 -35.52
N VAL A 497 7.82 19.25 -34.63
CA VAL A 497 7.68 19.75 -33.26
C VAL A 497 7.41 21.26 -33.24
N ARG A 498 8.11 22.05 -34.08
CA ARG A 498 7.88 23.50 -34.18
C ARG A 498 6.49 23.83 -34.74
N ASP A 499 6.01 23.02 -35.68
CA ASP A 499 4.74 23.24 -36.37
C ASP A 499 3.53 22.62 -35.63
N ALA A 500 3.72 22.11 -34.41
CA ALA A 500 2.68 21.43 -33.63
C ALA A 500 1.62 22.42 -33.09
N VAL A 501 0.60 22.71 -33.89
CA VAL A 501 -0.49 23.67 -33.60
C VAL A 501 -1.21 23.39 -32.27
N VAL A 502 -1.34 22.13 -31.88
CA VAL A 502 -1.96 21.72 -30.61
C VAL A 502 -1.21 22.28 -29.40
N LEU A 503 0.09 22.49 -29.53
CA LEU A 503 0.95 23.04 -28.49
C LEU A 503 1.20 24.54 -28.69
N ASP A 504 0.46 25.22 -29.57
CA ASP A 504 0.59 26.67 -29.87
C ASP A 504 -0.05 27.57 -28.81
N HIS A 505 0.00 27.15 -27.54
CA HIS A 505 -0.27 28.04 -26.42
C HIS A 505 1.02 28.80 -26.08
N PRO A 506 1.01 30.13 -25.85
CA PRO A 506 2.22 30.90 -25.55
C PRO A 506 3.07 30.33 -24.42
N GLY A 507 2.41 29.75 -23.40
CA GLY A 507 3.07 29.08 -22.28
C GLY A 507 3.86 27.82 -22.64
N ASN A 508 3.75 27.29 -23.86
CA ASN A 508 4.43 26.06 -24.30
C ASN A 508 5.58 26.34 -25.27
N HIS A 509 5.63 27.53 -25.87
CA HIS A 509 6.58 27.91 -26.91
C HIS A 509 8.04 27.71 -26.47
N HIS A 510 8.34 27.98 -25.19
CA HIS A 510 9.68 27.77 -24.64
C HIS A 510 10.09 26.28 -24.61
N LYS A 511 9.19 25.36 -24.23
CA LYS A 511 9.48 23.92 -24.22
C LYS A 511 9.59 23.37 -25.65
N MET A 512 8.80 23.88 -26.59
CA MET A 512 8.91 23.48 -28.01
C MET A 512 10.21 23.95 -28.66
N ALA A 513 10.60 25.21 -28.41
CA ALA A 513 11.87 25.75 -28.90
C ALA A 513 13.07 24.98 -28.32
N TRP A 514 13.04 24.68 -27.01
CA TRP A 514 14.04 23.84 -26.36
C TRP A 514 14.11 22.43 -26.95
N ALA A 515 12.98 21.75 -27.11
CA ALA A 515 12.96 20.39 -27.64
C ALA A 515 13.54 20.31 -29.06
N ALA A 516 13.12 21.24 -29.94
CA ALA A 516 13.63 21.32 -31.30
C ALA A 516 15.15 21.60 -31.35
N TRP A 517 15.64 22.50 -30.48
CA TRP A 517 17.08 22.74 -30.33
C TRP A 517 17.82 21.51 -29.81
N ARG A 518 17.27 20.82 -28.81
CA ARG A 518 17.90 19.66 -28.18
C ARG A 518 18.05 18.48 -29.13
N MET A 519 17.12 18.32 -30.08
CA MET A 519 17.13 17.30 -31.12
C MET A 519 18.04 17.66 -32.31
N ALA A 520 17.90 18.86 -32.89
CA ALA A 520 18.56 19.20 -34.15
C ALA A 520 19.85 20.02 -33.99
N GLY A 521 20.10 20.59 -32.80
CA GLY A 521 21.13 21.59 -32.58
C GLY A 521 20.89 22.91 -33.33
N GLY A 522 21.82 23.85 -33.19
CA GLY A 522 21.92 25.03 -34.08
C GLY A 522 20.80 26.06 -33.97
N ASP A 523 20.54 26.57 -32.77
CA ASP A 523 19.61 27.68 -32.55
C ASP A 523 20.36 29.02 -32.44
N ASP A 524 19.77 30.11 -32.93
CA ASP A 524 20.32 31.47 -32.89
C ASP A 524 20.22 32.13 -31.50
N GLY A 525 19.90 31.33 -30.48
CA GLY A 525 19.64 31.75 -29.10
C GLY A 525 18.16 31.90 -28.78
N THR A 526 17.24 31.64 -29.71
CA THR A 526 15.79 31.77 -29.52
C THR A 526 15.25 30.91 -28.37
N ALA A 527 15.62 29.64 -28.27
CA ALA A 527 15.20 28.74 -27.20
C ALA A 527 15.68 29.22 -25.83
N LEU A 528 16.95 29.64 -25.72
CA LEU A 528 17.49 30.18 -24.48
C LEU A 528 16.78 31.48 -24.09
N ARG A 529 16.51 32.37 -25.05
CA ARG A 529 15.78 33.63 -24.80
C ARG A 529 14.36 33.36 -24.28
N LEU A 530 13.60 32.48 -24.94
CA LEU A 530 12.23 32.14 -24.55
C LEU A 530 12.17 31.47 -23.17
N LEU A 531 13.13 30.57 -22.88
CA LEU A 531 13.25 29.97 -21.55
C LEU A 531 13.61 30.99 -20.48
N GLY A 532 14.54 31.90 -20.80
CA GLY A 532 14.90 33.01 -19.93
C GLY A 532 13.70 33.87 -19.57
N GLU A 533 12.96 34.34 -20.56
CA GLU A 533 11.71 35.10 -20.38
C GLU A 533 10.72 34.34 -19.50
N ALA A 534 10.51 33.04 -19.73
CA ALA A 534 9.59 32.21 -18.95
C ALA A 534 10.02 31.99 -17.49
N VAL A 535 11.32 31.92 -17.19
CA VAL A 535 11.83 31.79 -15.80
C VAL A 535 11.67 33.08 -14.99
N HIS A 536 11.58 34.23 -15.67
CA HIS A 536 11.32 35.53 -15.06
C HIS A 536 9.83 35.87 -14.94
N ASP A 537 8.94 35.10 -15.56
CA ASP A 537 7.49 35.30 -15.48
C ASP A 537 6.92 34.65 -14.20
N GLU A 538 6.65 35.49 -13.20
CA GLU A 538 6.06 35.05 -11.93
C GLU A 538 4.61 34.59 -12.05
N GLN A 539 3.91 34.91 -13.14
CA GLN A 539 2.51 34.56 -13.35
C GLN A 539 2.32 33.18 -13.98
N ALA A 540 3.34 32.63 -14.67
CA ALA A 540 3.25 31.37 -15.40
C ALA A 540 3.42 30.12 -14.52
N SER A 541 4.27 30.19 -13.49
CA SER A 541 4.44 29.19 -12.43
C SER A 541 5.52 29.69 -11.45
N PRO A 542 5.39 29.52 -10.12
CA PRO A 542 6.40 29.98 -9.17
C PRO A 542 7.80 29.35 -9.34
N TYR A 543 7.94 28.30 -10.15
CA TYR A 543 9.21 27.58 -10.35
C TYR A 543 9.76 27.65 -11.79
N GLY A 544 8.95 28.03 -12.79
CA GLY A 544 9.34 28.13 -14.20
C GLY A 544 10.00 26.86 -14.80
N PRO A 545 10.40 26.88 -16.08
CA PRO A 545 11.08 25.75 -16.75
C PRO A 545 12.59 25.69 -16.39
N VAL A 546 12.95 25.87 -15.12
CA VAL A 546 14.34 26.03 -14.65
C VAL A 546 15.23 24.83 -15.00
N LEU A 547 14.70 23.60 -15.01
CA LEU A 547 15.47 22.41 -15.37
C LEU A 547 16.06 22.49 -16.79
N LEU A 548 15.30 23.08 -17.74
CA LEU A 548 15.68 23.13 -19.15
C LEU A 548 16.86 24.07 -19.41
N LEU A 549 17.06 25.09 -18.54
CA LEU A 549 18.24 25.97 -18.62
C LEU A 549 19.56 25.21 -18.39
N SER A 550 19.52 24.07 -17.70
CA SER A 550 20.72 23.28 -17.40
C SER A 550 21.41 22.70 -18.65
N ASP A 551 20.68 22.54 -19.75
CA ASP A 551 21.24 22.01 -21.00
C ASP A 551 22.11 23.04 -21.76
N PHE A 552 21.92 24.34 -21.51
CA PHE A 552 22.69 25.41 -22.15
C PHE A 552 24.01 25.72 -21.42
N GLY A 553 24.17 25.19 -20.20
CA GLY A 553 25.36 25.41 -19.38
C GLY A 553 25.70 26.90 -19.22
N PRO A 554 26.99 27.30 -19.35
CA PRO A 554 27.42 28.69 -19.17
C PRO A 554 26.72 29.73 -20.06
N ALA A 555 26.13 29.32 -21.18
CA ALA A 555 25.37 30.25 -22.03
C ALA A 555 24.15 30.84 -21.31
N ALA A 556 23.58 30.12 -20.34
CA ALA A 556 22.45 30.57 -19.52
C ALA A 556 22.85 31.35 -18.25
N ALA A 557 24.13 31.71 -18.07
CA ALA A 557 24.63 32.37 -16.86
C ALA A 557 23.91 33.68 -16.51
N ALA A 558 23.33 34.38 -17.50
CA ALA A 558 22.53 35.59 -17.28
C ALA A 558 21.32 35.37 -16.35
N HIS A 559 20.80 34.14 -16.28
CA HIS A 559 19.64 33.77 -15.46
C HIS A 559 20.01 33.25 -14.07
N ALA A 560 21.30 33.16 -13.72
CA ALA A 560 21.76 32.58 -12.46
C ALA A 560 21.22 33.29 -11.20
N GLY A 561 20.98 34.60 -11.26
CA GLY A 561 20.37 35.35 -10.16
C GLY A 561 18.97 34.83 -9.81
N ARG A 562 18.12 34.64 -10.83
CA ARG A 562 16.76 34.13 -10.64
C ARG A 562 16.73 32.66 -10.24
N VAL A 563 17.60 31.83 -10.83
CA VAL A 563 17.71 30.42 -10.43
C VAL A 563 18.15 30.29 -8.97
N ARG A 564 19.05 31.16 -8.49
CA ARG A 564 19.45 31.22 -7.08
C ARG A 564 18.28 31.61 -6.16
N GLU A 565 17.51 32.62 -6.53
CA GLU A 565 16.31 33.04 -5.79
C GLU A 565 15.29 31.90 -5.65
N ILE A 566 15.06 31.15 -6.74
CA ILE A 566 14.18 29.97 -6.73
C ILE A 566 14.78 28.90 -5.81
N MET A 567 16.06 28.56 -5.94
CA MET A 567 16.73 27.59 -5.06
C MET A 567 16.64 27.97 -3.56
N GLU A 568 16.66 29.25 -3.22
CA GLU A 568 16.62 29.73 -1.83
C GLU A 568 15.19 29.75 -1.25
N ASN A 569 14.18 30.07 -2.07
CA ASN A 569 12.82 30.32 -1.59
C ASN A 569 11.81 29.22 -1.94
N ALA A 570 12.17 28.31 -2.84
CA ALA A 570 11.26 27.28 -3.33
C ALA A 570 10.97 26.19 -2.30
N LYS A 571 9.68 25.89 -2.11
CA LYS A 571 9.24 24.71 -1.37
C LYS A 571 9.45 23.42 -2.18
N TYR A 572 9.24 23.48 -3.50
CA TYR A 572 9.37 22.35 -4.42
C TYR A 572 10.37 22.67 -5.55
N GLY A 573 11.09 21.67 -6.09
CA GLY A 573 12.04 21.90 -7.18
C GLY A 573 13.36 22.56 -6.77
N ARG A 574 13.62 22.66 -5.45
CA ARG A 574 14.87 23.22 -4.90
C ARG A 574 16.12 22.47 -5.37
N VAL A 575 16.04 21.14 -5.45
CA VAL A 575 17.13 20.27 -5.95
C VAL A 575 17.41 20.54 -7.43
N THR A 576 16.36 20.50 -8.24
CA THR A 576 16.40 20.88 -9.66
C THR A 576 17.03 22.28 -9.87
N ALA A 577 16.58 23.30 -9.13
CA ALA A 577 17.14 24.65 -9.24
C ALA A 577 18.63 24.70 -8.85
N ALA A 578 19.04 23.95 -7.82
CA ALA A 578 20.43 23.84 -7.43
C ALA A 578 21.29 23.18 -8.52
N ILE A 579 20.81 22.10 -9.14
CA ILE A 579 21.52 21.42 -10.25
C ILE A 579 21.64 22.35 -11.46
N THR A 580 20.56 23.08 -11.80
CA THR A 580 20.61 24.10 -12.87
C THR A 580 21.62 25.20 -12.53
N LEU A 581 21.64 25.71 -11.31
CA LEU A 581 22.57 26.77 -10.90
C LEU A 581 24.03 26.34 -11.09
N TRP A 582 24.37 25.11 -10.71
CA TRP A 582 25.71 24.56 -10.98
C TRP A 582 25.97 24.44 -12.48
N ALA A 583 25.04 23.90 -13.26
CA ALA A 583 25.24 23.73 -14.70
C ALA A 583 25.55 25.05 -15.43
N ILE A 584 24.89 26.15 -15.02
CA ILE A 584 25.05 27.47 -15.67
C ILE A 584 26.20 28.32 -15.10
N THR A 585 26.64 28.07 -13.87
CA THR A 585 27.72 28.85 -13.23
C THR A 585 29.06 28.12 -13.16
N GLY A 586 29.03 26.78 -13.19
CA GLY A 586 30.19 25.92 -12.92
C GLY A 586 30.61 25.86 -11.44
N ASP A 587 29.98 26.61 -10.53
CA ASP A 587 30.29 26.59 -9.09
C ASP A 587 29.42 25.54 -8.38
N PRO A 588 30.02 24.45 -7.84
CA PRO A 588 29.26 23.40 -7.18
C PRO A 588 28.89 23.75 -5.73
N SER A 589 29.42 24.82 -5.14
CA SER A 589 29.38 25.04 -3.69
C SER A 589 27.95 25.12 -3.12
N ALA A 590 27.10 25.95 -3.72
CA ALA A 590 25.70 26.08 -3.29
C ALA A 590 24.89 24.80 -3.56
N THR A 591 25.16 24.16 -4.70
CA THR A 591 24.47 22.93 -5.11
C THR A 591 24.79 21.78 -4.18
N LEU A 592 26.07 21.52 -3.91
CA LEU A 592 26.51 20.47 -3.00
C LEU A 592 25.91 20.63 -1.60
N ALA A 593 25.74 21.86 -1.11
CA ALA A 593 25.09 22.12 0.17
C ALA A 593 23.60 21.71 0.16
N VAL A 594 22.87 21.96 -0.94
CA VAL A 594 21.47 21.53 -1.09
C VAL A 594 21.36 20.01 -1.21
N LEU A 595 22.18 19.38 -2.06
CA LEU A 595 22.18 17.93 -2.24
C LEU A 595 22.56 17.20 -0.94
N GLU A 596 23.53 17.73 -0.18
CA GLU A 596 23.90 17.23 1.14
C GLU A 596 22.73 17.32 2.12
N GLN A 597 22.03 18.46 2.17
CA GLN A 597 20.85 18.61 3.04
C GLN A 597 19.77 17.57 2.75
N VAL A 598 19.50 17.29 1.46
CA VAL A 598 18.54 16.24 1.07
C VAL A 598 18.99 14.88 1.60
N VAL A 599 20.21 14.45 1.26
CA VAL A 599 20.71 13.13 1.65
C VAL A 599 20.79 12.96 3.18
N VAL A 600 21.18 14.01 3.92
CA VAL A 600 21.24 13.96 5.38
C VAL A 600 19.85 13.78 6.00
N ARG A 601 18.78 14.34 5.43
CA ARG A 601 17.40 14.12 5.92
C ARG A 601 17.01 12.64 5.89
N PHE A 602 17.45 11.89 4.87
CA PHE A 602 17.22 10.44 4.76
C PHE A 602 17.98 9.61 5.80
N THR A 603 18.84 10.21 6.64
CA THR A 603 19.36 9.52 7.83
C THR A 603 18.35 9.46 8.99
N GLY A 604 17.24 10.22 8.90
CA GLY A 604 16.04 10.09 9.73
C GLY A 604 14.92 9.32 9.02
N ASP A 605 13.66 9.65 9.34
CA ASP A 605 12.46 8.97 8.82
C ASP A 605 11.82 9.72 7.64
N ASP A 606 12.62 10.33 6.77
CA ASP A 606 12.13 11.01 5.54
C ASP A 606 11.79 9.96 4.46
N ASP A 607 10.65 10.17 3.78
CA ASP A 607 10.04 9.27 2.78
C ASP A 607 9.92 9.92 1.38
N HIS A 608 10.50 11.11 1.16
CA HIS A 608 10.43 11.82 -0.13
C HIS A 608 11.43 11.28 -1.18
N TYR A 609 11.40 9.98 -1.49
CA TYR A 609 12.44 9.30 -2.30
C TYR A 609 12.69 9.92 -3.70
N GLY A 610 11.74 10.68 -4.25
CA GLY A 610 11.94 11.47 -5.47
C GLY A 610 13.06 12.52 -5.32
N ASP A 611 13.08 13.27 -4.21
CA ASP A 611 14.13 14.25 -3.92
C ASP A 611 15.50 13.56 -3.78
N LEU A 612 15.53 12.36 -3.17
CA LEU A 612 16.75 11.58 -3.02
C LEU A 612 17.29 11.15 -4.39
N SER A 613 16.43 10.63 -5.27
CA SER A 613 16.81 10.25 -6.63
C SER A 613 17.39 11.44 -7.41
N GLU A 614 16.71 12.60 -7.39
CA GLU A 614 17.24 13.81 -8.03
C GLU A 614 18.60 14.22 -7.43
N ALA A 615 18.75 14.14 -6.11
CA ALA A 615 19.98 14.55 -5.45
C ALA A 615 21.17 13.64 -5.81
N LEU A 616 20.94 12.32 -5.89
CA LEU A 616 21.95 11.34 -6.29
C LEU A 616 22.41 11.57 -7.74
N HIS A 617 21.46 11.76 -8.66
CA HIS A 617 21.77 12.12 -10.05
C HIS A 617 22.53 13.45 -10.14
N GLY A 618 22.20 14.42 -9.28
CA GLY A 618 22.95 15.67 -9.13
C GLY A 618 24.42 15.44 -8.78
N PHE A 619 24.71 14.60 -7.76
CA PHE A 619 26.10 14.26 -7.40
C PHE A 619 26.85 13.57 -8.55
N LEU A 620 26.22 12.62 -9.23
CA LEU A 620 26.81 11.93 -10.39
C LEU A 620 27.13 12.91 -11.53
N ARG A 621 26.23 13.85 -11.81
CA ARG A 621 26.42 14.85 -12.87
C ARG A 621 27.55 15.83 -12.53
N ILE A 622 27.69 16.22 -11.26
CA ILE A 622 28.77 17.10 -10.79
C ILE A 622 30.11 16.35 -10.72
N GLY A 623 30.08 15.04 -10.42
CA GLY A 623 31.26 14.19 -10.32
C GLY A 623 31.99 14.28 -8.97
N THR A 624 31.33 14.78 -7.92
CA THR A 624 31.89 14.84 -6.56
C THR A 624 30.81 14.68 -5.50
N VAL A 625 31.20 14.27 -4.29
CA VAL A 625 30.31 14.09 -3.14
C VAL A 625 30.96 14.65 -1.88
N THR A 626 30.19 15.35 -1.05
CA THR A 626 30.73 15.91 0.19
C THR A 626 31.00 14.82 1.23
N PRO A 627 31.92 15.03 2.19
CA PRO A 627 32.18 14.05 3.25
C PRO A 627 30.95 13.72 4.11
N ALA A 628 30.07 14.68 4.35
CA ALA A 628 28.86 14.46 5.14
C ALA A 628 27.80 13.68 4.35
N ALA A 629 27.55 14.03 3.09
CA ALA A 629 26.69 13.25 2.20
C ALA A 629 27.21 11.81 2.08
N ARG A 630 28.52 11.61 1.90
CA ARG A 630 29.12 10.26 1.83
C ARG A 630 28.87 9.43 3.10
N ARG A 631 28.94 10.05 4.29
CA ARG A 631 28.60 9.36 5.55
C ARG A 631 27.11 9.01 5.62
N ALA A 632 26.24 9.95 5.26
CA ALA A 632 24.80 9.75 5.25
C ALA A 632 24.39 8.64 4.26
N LEU A 633 24.92 8.65 3.04
CA LEU A 633 24.68 7.61 2.04
C LEU A 633 25.10 6.22 2.52
N ARG A 634 26.22 6.08 3.24
CA ARG A 634 26.60 4.80 3.84
C ARG A 634 25.60 4.32 4.88
N LEU A 635 25.03 5.23 5.68
CA LEU A 635 23.98 4.89 6.63
C LEU A 635 22.70 4.45 5.91
N VAL A 636 22.25 5.22 4.91
CA VAL A 636 21.09 4.89 4.08
C VAL A 636 21.29 3.54 3.37
N ALA A 637 22.45 3.31 2.75
CA ALA A 637 22.80 2.06 2.10
C ALA A 637 22.90 0.86 3.07
N ALA A 638 23.22 1.09 4.35
CA ALA A 638 23.26 0.04 5.36
C ALA A 638 21.88 -0.34 5.91
N ARG A 639 20.84 0.50 5.71
CA ARG A 639 19.48 0.20 6.17
C ARG A 639 18.97 -1.07 5.52
N ASP A 640 18.28 -1.89 6.32
CA ASP A 640 17.61 -3.09 5.85
C ASP A 640 16.26 -2.80 5.18
N LEU A 641 15.61 -1.69 5.54
CA LEU A 641 14.36 -1.26 4.93
C LEU A 641 14.53 -0.93 3.44
N ARG A 642 13.49 -1.21 2.65
CA ARG A 642 13.44 -0.80 1.24
C ARG A 642 13.34 0.71 1.13
N LEU A 643 14.06 1.28 0.17
CA LEU A 643 14.02 2.71 -0.15
C LEU A 643 12.86 2.99 -1.13
N SER A 644 11.62 2.89 -0.67
CA SER A 644 10.43 3.21 -1.48
C SER A 644 9.22 3.55 -0.61
N ASN A 645 8.25 4.25 -1.21
CA ASN A 645 6.93 4.51 -0.62
C ASN A 645 5.92 3.44 -1.01
N ASP A 646 6.22 2.66 -2.04
CA ASP A 646 5.35 1.57 -2.46
C ASP A 646 5.44 0.40 -1.48
N ARG A 647 4.41 -0.45 -1.50
CA ARG A 647 4.34 -1.68 -0.71
C ARG A 647 4.16 -2.92 -1.58
N ASP A 648 4.39 -2.80 -2.89
CA ASP A 648 4.35 -3.90 -3.86
C ASP A 648 5.75 -4.15 -4.48
N TYR A 649 5.84 -4.87 -5.61
CA TYR A 649 7.14 -5.14 -6.25
C TYR A 649 7.91 -3.87 -6.60
N ARG A 650 7.26 -2.72 -6.81
CA ARG A 650 7.96 -1.45 -7.09
C ARG A 650 8.88 -1.06 -5.94
N ALA A 651 8.52 -1.41 -4.69
CA ALA A 651 9.39 -1.20 -3.55
C ALA A 651 10.75 -1.91 -3.70
N ILE A 652 10.78 -3.07 -4.38
CA ILE A 652 12.00 -3.82 -4.66
C ILE A 652 12.75 -3.19 -5.84
N LEU A 653 12.04 -2.76 -6.89
CA LEU A 653 12.64 -2.13 -8.07
C LEU A 653 13.28 -0.77 -7.74
N ASP A 654 12.54 0.11 -7.04
CA ASP A 654 13.00 1.41 -6.60
C ASP A 654 14.22 1.28 -5.67
N ASP A 655 14.19 0.32 -4.74
CA ASP A 655 15.29 0.05 -3.83
C ASP A 655 16.55 -0.40 -4.58
N GLN A 656 16.40 -1.26 -5.59
CA GLN A 656 17.50 -1.69 -6.46
C GLN A 656 18.08 -0.51 -7.24
N GLU A 657 17.24 0.33 -7.85
CA GLU A 657 17.65 1.50 -8.63
C GLU A 657 18.36 2.55 -7.75
N LEU A 658 17.74 2.93 -6.63
CA LEU A 658 18.30 3.91 -5.71
C LEU A 658 19.62 3.44 -5.12
N ARG A 659 19.73 2.18 -4.68
CA ARG A 659 20.98 1.66 -4.11
C ARG A 659 22.09 1.55 -5.16
N SER A 660 21.77 1.12 -6.38
CA SER A 660 22.74 1.15 -7.49
C SER A 660 23.26 2.58 -7.72
N THR A 661 22.38 3.57 -7.66
CA THR A 661 22.75 4.98 -7.81
C THR A 661 23.57 5.48 -6.62
N ILE A 662 23.24 5.06 -5.39
CA ILE A 662 24.02 5.35 -4.18
C ILE A 662 25.44 4.79 -4.32
N ASP A 663 25.59 3.54 -4.75
CA ASP A 663 26.88 2.89 -4.94
C ASP A 663 27.74 3.64 -5.97
N ALA A 664 27.12 4.09 -7.07
CA ALA A 664 27.78 4.92 -8.07
C ALA A 664 28.25 6.27 -7.49
N VAL A 665 27.43 6.93 -6.66
CA VAL A 665 27.81 8.18 -5.97
C VAL A 665 28.94 7.94 -4.96
N LEU A 666 28.89 6.83 -4.22
CA LEU A 666 29.92 6.47 -3.24
C LEU A 666 31.27 6.14 -3.90
N ALA A 667 31.27 5.75 -5.17
CA ALA A 667 32.46 5.51 -5.98
C ALA A 667 33.10 6.80 -6.55
N LEU A 668 32.43 7.96 -6.45
CA LEU A 668 33.00 9.25 -6.83
C LEU A 668 34.23 9.60 -5.96
N PRO A 669 35.17 10.43 -6.48
CA PRO A 669 36.38 10.85 -5.78
C PRO A 669 36.10 11.62 -4.48
#